data_AF-A0A9Q1IHN3-F1
#
_entry.id   AF-A0A9Q1IHN3-F1
#
_cell.length_a   1.000
_cell.length_b   1.000
_cell.length_c   1.000
_cell.angle_alpha   90.00
_cell.angle_beta   90.00
_cell.angle_gamma   90.00
#
_symmetry.space_group_name_H-M   'P 1'
#
loop_
_entity.id
_entity.type
_entity.pdbx_description
1 polymer ?
#
loop_
_entity_poly.entity_id
_entity_poly.type
_entity_poly.pdbx_seq_one_letter_code
_entity_poly.pdbx_strand_id
1 'polypeptide(L)'
;MALNKSMHPRNRYKDKPPDFAYLASKYPEFQQHVHTNLTGRVGLNFKDPEAVRALTCTLLKEDFGLSIEIPLERLIPTVPLRLNYIHWVEDLIGAAGDAATRRGIDIGTGASCIYPLLGATMNGWFFLATEVDDICFNFAKKNVEHNGLSDLIKVVKVPQKTLLMDALKEESALVFDFCMCNPPFFANQLEAKGVNSRNSRRAPPSSVNTGGVTEIMAEGGELEFVKRIIHDSLQLKGRLRWYSCMLGKKCSLAPLKEELRKQGWPSPKPDPSIPESPAPLSCLCFVLVLGVGELGGRLNFKDPEAVRALTCTLLKEDFGLSIEIPLERLIPTVPLRLNYIHWVEDLIGAAGDAKTRRGIDIGTGASCIYPLLGATMNGWFFLATEVDDICFNFAKKNVEHNGLSDLIKVVKVPQKTLLMDALKEESALVFDFCMCNPPFFANQLEAKGVNSRNSRRAPPSSVNTGGVTEIMAEGGELEFVKRIIHDSLQLKGRLRWYSCMLGKKCSLAPLKEELRKQGVPKVTHTEFCQGRTMRWALAWSFYDDVAVPSPPCKKRKLEKARKPLSFSVLKPTVKLLRAPESEDPSAAELITTWLEKGLTQLRVLHKRVPGEEAELSLFLTAVENSWVHIRQRRRDHGRQLRELPQGPPCWRQRHTAPRRHAPALAGAPGPGVKGHRYTRCAGRRWAGRTGGRGEGGRLCCGGTGSWPRPTPQPGVSPALPV
;
A
#
# COMPACT_ATOMS: atom_id res chain seq x y z
N MET A 1 -12.92 17.16 -3.63
CA MET A 1 -11.58 17.43 -3.08
C MET A 1 -10.90 16.12 -2.71
N ALA A 2 -9.58 16.03 -2.88
CA ALA A 2 -8.79 14.87 -2.47
C ALA A 2 -8.90 14.65 -0.95
N LEU A 3 -8.71 13.41 -0.51
CA LEU A 3 -8.95 12.95 0.87
C LEU A 3 -8.24 13.82 1.94
N ASN A 4 -9.04 14.45 2.82
CA ASN A 4 -8.60 15.30 3.94
C ASN A 4 -7.52 14.69 4.85
N LYS A 5 -7.49 13.36 4.95
CA LYS A 5 -6.63 12.66 5.91
C LYS A 5 -5.13 12.80 5.63
N SER A 6 -4.74 13.10 4.39
CA SER A 6 -3.34 13.17 3.96
C SER A 6 -2.81 14.60 3.79
N MET A 7 -3.62 15.63 4.06
CA MET A 7 -3.12 17.02 4.08
C MET A 7 -2.21 17.24 5.29
N HIS A 8 -1.21 18.10 5.12
CA HIS A 8 -0.26 18.51 6.14
C HIS A 8 -1.01 19.06 7.38
N PRO A 9 -0.60 18.76 8.64
CA PRO A 9 -1.30 19.22 9.85
C PRO A 9 -1.58 20.72 9.91
N ARG A 10 -0.64 21.56 9.46
CA ARG A 10 -0.77 23.02 9.39
C ARG A 10 -1.59 23.54 8.19
N ASN A 11 -2.01 22.67 7.27
CA ASN A 11 -2.79 23.07 6.11
C ASN A 11 -4.20 23.47 6.54
N ARG A 12 -4.56 24.75 6.34
CA ARG A 12 -5.87 25.30 6.74
C ARG A 12 -7.08 24.56 6.17
N TYR A 13 -6.93 23.88 5.05
CA TYR A 13 -8.03 23.12 4.42
C TYR A 13 -8.14 21.68 4.92
N LYS A 14 -7.23 21.22 5.81
CA LYS A 14 -7.16 19.83 6.28
C LYS A 14 -8.43 19.31 6.94
N ASP A 15 -9.11 20.15 7.70
CA ASP A 15 -10.36 19.79 8.38
C ASP A 15 -11.52 20.73 7.99
N LYS A 16 -11.21 21.77 7.21
CA LYS A 16 -12.13 22.83 6.79
C LYS A 16 -12.09 22.97 5.27
N PRO A 17 -12.79 22.10 4.51
CA PRO A 17 -12.87 22.28 3.06
C PRO A 17 -13.57 23.61 2.73
N PRO A 18 -13.18 24.29 1.63
CA PRO A 18 -13.87 25.49 1.17
C PRO A 18 -15.38 25.33 1.10
N ASP A 19 -16.10 26.28 1.69
CA ASP A 19 -17.54 26.38 1.58
C ASP A 19 -17.91 27.15 0.30
N PHE A 20 -18.29 26.40 -0.74
CA PHE A 20 -18.62 26.99 -2.03
C PHE A 20 -19.88 27.86 -2.00
N ALA A 21 -20.82 27.60 -1.08
CA ALA A 21 -22.01 28.43 -0.96
C ALA A 21 -21.64 29.80 -0.39
N TYR A 22 -20.82 29.81 0.68
CA TYR A 22 -20.28 31.04 1.24
C TYR A 22 -19.48 31.83 0.20
N LEU A 23 -18.52 31.18 -0.49
CA LEU A 23 -17.71 31.85 -1.51
C LEU A 23 -18.55 32.41 -2.66
N ALA A 24 -19.55 31.65 -3.13
CA ALA A 24 -20.44 32.11 -4.20
C ALA A 24 -21.33 33.28 -3.78
N SER A 25 -21.69 33.38 -2.49
CA SER A 25 -22.46 34.53 -1.98
C SER A 25 -21.63 35.81 -1.87
N LYS A 26 -20.30 35.68 -1.67
CA LYS A 26 -19.38 36.80 -1.43
C LYS A 26 -18.68 37.28 -2.71
N TYR A 27 -18.43 36.37 -3.66
CA TYR A 27 -17.67 36.64 -4.88
C TYR A 27 -18.53 36.37 -6.12
N PRO A 28 -19.13 37.41 -6.73
CA PRO A 28 -19.96 37.27 -7.93
C PRO A 28 -19.23 36.58 -9.08
N GLU A 29 -17.92 36.85 -9.23
CA GLU A 29 -17.06 36.22 -10.23
C GLU A 29 -16.90 34.69 -10.03
N PHE A 30 -17.09 34.19 -8.80
CA PHE A 30 -17.09 32.76 -8.51
C PHE A 30 -18.50 32.16 -8.63
N GLN A 31 -19.53 32.95 -8.29
CA GLN A 31 -20.94 32.55 -8.34
C GLN A 31 -21.34 32.06 -9.74
N GLN A 32 -20.85 32.71 -10.80
CA GLN A 32 -21.17 32.35 -12.18
C GLN A 32 -20.67 30.96 -12.61
N HIS A 33 -19.75 30.35 -11.86
CA HIS A 33 -19.13 29.06 -12.20
C HIS A 33 -19.59 27.88 -11.32
N VAL A 34 -20.42 28.14 -10.30
CA VAL A 34 -20.96 27.09 -9.43
C VAL A 34 -22.34 26.62 -9.91
N HIS A 35 -22.68 25.38 -9.61
CA HIS A 35 -24.00 24.82 -9.87
C HIS A 35 -24.60 24.22 -8.61
N THR A 36 -25.91 24.32 -8.46
CA THR A 36 -26.62 23.69 -7.36
C THR A 36 -27.03 22.28 -7.79
N ASN A 37 -26.60 21.26 -7.05
CA ASN A 37 -26.96 19.89 -7.35
C ASN A 37 -28.40 19.56 -6.86
N LEU A 38 -28.90 18.37 -7.20
CA LEU A 38 -30.25 17.91 -6.81
C LEU A 38 -30.48 17.84 -5.29
N THR A 39 -29.43 17.93 -4.47
CA THR A 39 -29.51 17.95 -3.00
C THR A 39 -29.47 19.35 -2.41
N GLY A 40 -29.51 20.40 -3.25
CA GLY A 40 -29.43 21.80 -2.82
C GLY A 40 -28.01 22.26 -2.43
N ARG A 41 -26.98 21.43 -2.65
CA ARG A 41 -25.60 21.79 -2.35
C ARG A 41 -24.96 22.46 -3.56
N VAL A 42 -24.27 23.57 -3.31
CA VAL A 42 -23.44 24.26 -4.27
C VAL A 42 -22.21 23.40 -4.59
N GLY A 43 -22.02 23.11 -5.88
CA GLY A 43 -20.96 22.29 -6.42
C GLY A 43 -20.20 23.02 -7.53
N LEU A 44 -19.04 22.50 -7.88
CA LEU A 44 -18.16 23.05 -8.91
C LEU A 44 -17.81 21.95 -9.92
N ASN A 45 -17.82 22.28 -11.21
CA ASN A 45 -17.35 21.36 -12.24
C ASN A 45 -15.83 21.43 -12.37
N PHE A 46 -15.11 20.51 -11.73
CA PHE A 46 -13.64 20.49 -11.76
C PHE A 46 -13.03 20.14 -13.14
N LYS A 47 -13.85 19.86 -14.15
CA LYS A 47 -13.42 19.67 -15.55
C LYS A 47 -13.50 20.95 -16.37
N ASP A 48 -14.12 22.00 -15.84
CA ASP A 48 -14.20 23.30 -16.48
C ASP A 48 -13.00 24.16 -16.04
N PRO A 49 -12.09 24.52 -16.96
CA PRO A 49 -10.95 25.39 -16.67
C PRO A 49 -11.35 26.71 -16.01
N GLU A 50 -12.44 27.34 -16.44
CA GLU A 50 -12.86 28.64 -15.89
C GLU A 50 -13.32 28.50 -14.45
N ALA A 51 -14.11 27.47 -14.15
CA ALA A 51 -14.56 27.17 -12.81
C ALA A 51 -13.41 26.86 -11.84
N VAL A 52 -12.40 26.09 -12.29
CA VAL A 52 -11.22 25.79 -11.46
C VAL A 52 -10.34 27.01 -11.27
N ARG A 53 -10.17 27.84 -12.32
CA ARG A 53 -9.45 29.12 -12.21
C ARG A 53 -10.13 30.05 -11.21
N ALA A 54 -11.44 30.23 -11.34
CA ALA A 54 -12.22 31.06 -10.44
C ALA A 54 -12.09 30.58 -8.99
N LEU A 55 -12.21 29.26 -8.74
CA LEU A 55 -11.99 28.71 -7.40
C LEU A 55 -10.59 29.06 -6.86
N THR A 56 -9.54 28.87 -7.65
CA THR A 56 -8.16 29.15 -7.21
C THR A 56 -7.95 30.63 -6.91
N CYS A 57 -8.39 31.53 -7.79
CA CYS A 57 -8.29 32.97 -7.58
C CYS A 57 -9.09 33.42 -6.34
N THR A 58 -10.32 32.92 -6.16
CA THR A 58 -11.16 33.24 -5.01
C THR A 58 -10.56 32.75 -3.70
N LEU A 59 -10.00 31.54 -3.66
CA LEU A 59 -9.33 31.03 -2.45
C LEU A 59 -8.09 31.84 -2.10
N LEU A 60 -7.26 32.21 -3.07
CA LEU A 60 -6.08 33.04 -2.81
C LEU A 60 -6.48 34.43 -2.30
N LYS A 61 -7.55 35.01 -2.83
CA LYS A 61 -8.06 36.31 -2.40
C LYS A 61 -8.66 36.27 -1.00
N GLU A 62 -9.57 35.32 -0.73
CA GLU A 62 -10.26 35.20 0.56
C GLU A 62 -9.31 34.80 1.69
N ASP A 63 -8.47 33.78 1.44
CA ASP A 63 -7.70 33.15 2.51
C ASP A 63 -6.30 33.75 2.68
N PHE A 64 -5.73 34.37 1.64
CA PHE A 64 -4.35 34.88 1.65
C PHE A 64 -4.23 36.35 1.27
N GLY A 65 -5.32 37.02 0.89
CA GLY A 65 -5.28 38.42 0.42
C GLY A 65 -4.56 38.59 -0.92
N LEU A 66 -4.34 37.49 -1.68
CA LEU A 66 -3.60 37.49 -2.92
C LEU A 66 -4.54 37.58 -4.13
N SER A 67 -4.37 38.60 -4.95
CA SER A 67 -5.11 38.78 -6.20
C SER A 67 -4.24 38.39 -7.40
N ILE A 68 -4.63 37.35 -8.12
CA ILE A 68 -3.84 36.85 -9.26
C ILE A 68 -4.67 36.63 -10.50
N GLU A 69 -4.02 36.71 -11.66
CA GLU A 69 -4.56 36.38 -12.96
C GLU A 69 -3.82 35.17 -13.54
N ILE A 70 -4.56 34.23 -14.13
CA ILE A 70 -4.00 33.02 -14.74
C ILE A 70 -4.67 32.81 -16.11
N PRO A 71 -3.90 32.60 -17.20
CA PRO A 71 -4.45 32.24 -18.50
C PRO A 71 -5.01 30.82 -18.49
N LEU A 72 -6.08 30.57 -19.26
CA LEU A 72 -6.75 29.25 -19.31
C LEU A 72 -5.90 28.20 -20.03
N GLU A 73 -4.94 28.63 -20.83
CA GLU A 73 -4.02 27.83 -21.64
C GLU A 73 -2.76 27.39 -20.85
N ARG A 74 -2.72 27.66 -19.54
CA ARG A 74 -1.64 27.25 -18.63
C ARG A 74 -2.19 26.55 -17.40
N LEU A 75 -1.29 25.95 -16.63
CA LEU A 75 -1.65 25.12 -15.50
C LEU A 75 -2.32 25.96 -14.40
N ILE A 76 -3.57 25.62 -14.08
CA ILE A 76 -4.27 26.23 -12.94
C ILE A 76 -3.88 25.44 -11.68
N PRO A 77 -3.14 26.05 -10.72
CA PRO A 77 -2.71 25.36 -9.53
C PRO A 77 -3.87 25.15 -8.57
N THR A 78 -3.83 24.05 -7.79
CA THR A 78 -4.80 23.82 -6.71
C THR A 78 -4.20 24.21 -5.36
N VAL A 79 -4.77 25.24 -4.72
CA VAL A 79 -4.23 25.86 -3.50
C VAL A 79 -3.90 24.83 -2.39
N PRO A 80 -4.79 23.87 -2.03
CA PRO A 80 -4.49 22.94 -0.94
C PRO A 80 -3.27 22.04 -1.20
N LEU A 81 -3.01 21.67 -2.46
CA LEU A 81 -1.85 20.87 -2.81
C LEU A 81 -0.57 21.70 -2.72
N ARG A 82 -0.60 22.96 -3.17
CA ARG A 82 0.56 23.86 -3.13
C ARG A 82 0.94 24.22 -1.69
N LEU A 83 -0.05 24.43 -0.83
CA LEU A 83 0.17 24.64 0.61
C LEU A 83 0.79 23.43 1.32
N ASN A 84 0.44 22.20 0.93
CA ASN A 84 1.12 21.03 1.50
C ASN A 84 2.63 21.05 1.23
N TYR A 85 3.04 21.53 0.06
CA TYR A 85 4.46 21.63 -0.25
C TYR A 85 5.13 22.77 0.52
N ILE A 86 4.51 23.95 0.59
CA ILE A 86 5.01 25.07 1.41
C ILE A 86 5.23 24.65 2.86
N HIS A 87 4.22 24.04 3.48
CA HIS A 87 4.36 23.59 4.87
C HIS A 87 5.43 22.53 5.06
N TRP A 88 5.60 21.64 4.10
CA TRP A 88 6.67 20.66 4.18
C TRP A 88 8.05 21.29 4.01
N VAL A 89 8.19 22.33 3.18
CA VAL A 89 9.42 23.13 3.10
C VAL A 89 9.69 23.84 4.43
N GLU A 90 8.66 24.36 5.13
CA GLU A 90 8.82 24.91 6.49
C GLU A 90 9.42 23.87 7.45
N ASP A 91 8.97 22.62 7.39
CA ASP A 91 9.54 21.53 8.21
C ASP A 91 11.00 21.25 7.85
N LEU A 92 11.34 21.26 6.55
CA LEU A 92 12.70 20.97 6.08
C LEU A 92 13.71 22.01 6.52
N ILE A 93 13.37 23.30 6.40
CA ILE A 93 14.29 24.39 6.74
C ILE A 93 14.30 24.70 8.24
N GLY A 94 13.29 24.21 8.97
CA GLY A 94 13.10 24.42 10.40
C GLY A 94 12.65 25.83 10.77
N ALA A 95 12.26 26.03 12.03
CA ALA A 95 12.00 27.36 12.58
C ALA A 95 13.30 28.18 12.56
N ALA A 96 13.26 29.40 12.03
CA ALA A 96 14.40 30.30 12.10
C ALA A 96 14.67 30.70 13.56
N GLY A 97 15.95 30.64 13.97
CA GLY A 97 16.41 31.53 15.03
C GLY A 97 16.30 32.97 14.54
N ASP A 98 15.91 33.89 15.42
CA ASP A 98 15.59 35.28 15.08
C ASP A 98 16.70 35.96 14.24
N ALA A 99 16.29 36.50 13.08
CA ALA A 99 16.83 37.69 12.37
C ALA A 99 17.15 37.57 10.86
N ALA A 100 17.11 36.40 10.19
CA ALA A 100 17.44 36.31 8.76
C ALA A 100 16.29 35.79 7.87
N THR A 101 15.92 36.58 6.86
CA THR A 101 14.98 36.19 5.79
C THR A 101 15.49 34.98 5.02
N ARG A 102 14.68 33.91 4.97
CA ARG A 102 14.97 32.70 4.19
C ARG A 102 14.89 32.95 2.70
N ARG A 103 15.76 32.30 1.92
CA ARG A 103 15.87 32.46 0.47
C ARG A 103 15.58 31.14 -0.25
N GLY A 104 14.56 31.13 -1.09
CA GLY A 104 14.14 29.99 -1.89
C GLY A 104 14.36 30.18 -3.39
N ILE A 105 14.44 29.08 -4.13
CA ILE A 105 14.35 29.07 -5.60
C ILE A 105 13.11 28.26 -6.01
N ASP A 106 12.24 28.83 -6.85
CA ASP A 106 11.15 28.09 -7.48
C ASP A 106 11.46 27.85 -8.96
N ILE A 107 11.59 26.57 -9.35
CA ILE A 107 11.97 26.17 -10.72
C ILE A 107 10.71 25.87 -11.53
N GLY A 108 10.42 26.73 -12.51
CA GLY A 108 9.20 26.65 -13.31
C GLY A 108 7.99 27.12 -12.52
N THR A 109 8.00 28.40 -12.13
CA THR A 109 7.00 28.97 -11.23
C THR A 109 5.58 29.04 -11.82
N GLY A 110 5.48 28.93 -13.15
CA GLY A 110 4.23 28.98 -13.90
C GLY A 110 3.56 30.35 -13.85
N ALA A 111 2.49 30.53 -14.62
CA ALA A 111 1.79 31.82 -14.73
C ALA A 111 1.31 32.38 -13.37
N SER A 112 0.95 31.50 -12.44
CA SER A 112 0.44 31.90 -11.13
C SER A 112 1.49 32.44 -10.15
N CYS A 113 2.77 32.09 -10.31
CA CYS A 113 3.81 32.34 -9.30
C CYS A 113 3.43 31.86 -7.87
N ILE A 114 2.64 30.78 -7.76
CA ILE A 114 1.91 30.47 -6.52
C ILE A 114 2.82 30.10 -5.34
N TYR A 115 3.94 29.40 -5.56
CA TYR A 115 4.83 29.04 -4.45
C TYR A 115 5.54 30.28 -3.87
N PRO A 116 6.16 31.15 -4.70
CA PRO A 116 6.70 32.42 -4.23
C PRO A 116 5.67 33.30 -3.51
N LEU A 117 4.49 33.48 -4.08
CA LEU A 117 3.45 34.32 -3.48
C LEU A 117 3.00 33.80 -2.11
N LEU A 118 2.75 32.49 -1.99
CA LEU A 118 2.37 31.88 -0.71
C LEU A 118 3.51 31.96 0.32
N GLY A 119 4.74 31.63 -0.08
CA GLY A 119 5.89 31.63 0.84
C GLY A 119 6.28 33.04 1.31
N ALA A 120 6.23 34.05 0.43
CA ALA A 120 6.46 35.44 0.79
C ALA A 120 5.36 35.97 1.72
N THR A 121 4.09 35.71 1.41
CA THR A 121 2.94 36.20 2.20
C THR A 121 2.86 35.55 3.57
N MET A 122 3.10 34.24 3.66
CA MET A 122 2.96 33.49 4.92
C MET A 122 4.19 33.58 5.81
N ASN A 123 5.39 33.54 5.20
CA ASN A 123 6.64 33.32 5.91
C ASN A 123 7.69 34.41 5.66
N GLY A 124 7.39 35.44 4.87
CA GLY A 124 8.32 36.51 4.54
C GLY A 124 9.54 36.06 3.72
N TRP A 125 9.47 34.90 3.05
CA TRP A 125 10.59 34.34 2.30
C TRP A 125 10.90 35.14 1.04
N PHE A 126 12.20 35.30 0.76
CA PHE A 126 12.67 35.76 -0.53
C PHE A 126 12.68 34.60 -1.53
N PHE A 127 12.28 34.86 -2.78
CA PHE A 127 12.28 33.88 -3.86
C PHE A 127 12.97 34.40 -5.12
N LEU A 128 13.82 33.54 -5.68
CA LEU A 128 14.19 33.58 -7.09
C LEU A 128 13.28 32.63 -7.86
N ALA A 129 12.34 33.15 -8.64
CA ALA A 129 11.34 32.37 -9.35
C ALA A 129 11.69 32.30 -10.85
N THR A 130 11.99 31.13 -11.37
CA THR A 130 12.43 30.96 -12.77
C THR A 130 11.32 30.45 -13.67
N GLU A 131 11.30 30.91 -14.91
CA GLU A 131 10.32 30.45 -15.90
C GLU A 131 10.87 30.46 -17.34
N VAL A 132 10.49 29.45 -18.12
CA VAL A 132 10.94 29.22 -19.51
C VAL A 132 9.89 29.61 -20.54
N ASP A 133 8.60 29.63 -20.19
CA ASP A 133 7.50 30.02 -21.08
C ASP A 133 7.21 31.53 -21.00
N ASP A 134 6.97 32.20 -22.13
CA ASP A 134 6.82 33.66 -22.16
C ASP A 134 5.50 34.12 -21.52
N ILE A 135 4.43 33.36 -21.75
CA ILE A 135 3.13 33.64 -21.15
C ILE A 135 3.23 33.45 -19.64
N CYS A 136 3.79 32.33 -19.16
CA CYS A 136 3.97 32.11 -17.73
C CYS A 136 4.85 33.18 -17.08
N PHE A 137 5.97 33.57 -17.70
CA PHE A 137 6.87 34.61 -17.18
C PHE A 137 6.14 35.96 -17.01
N ASN A 138 5.43 36.41 -18.05
CA ASN A 138 4.74 37.70 -18.03
C ASN A 138 3.62 37.74 -16.97
N PHE A 139 2.82 36.68 -16.86
CA PHE A 139 1.78 36.58 -15.84
C PHE A 139 2.36 36.47 -14.43
N ALA A 140 3.43 35.69 -14.24
CA ALA A 140 4.09 35.57 -12.94
C ALA A 140 4.62 36.93 -12.46
N LYS A 141 5.30 37.67 -13.34
CA LYS A 141 5.79 39.02 -13.04
C LYS A 141 4.65 39.99 -12.69
N LYS A 142 3.60 40.02 -13.51
CA LYS A 142 2.40 40.84 -13.25
C LYS A 142 1.75 40.51 -11.91
N ASN A 143 1.63 39.22 -11.57
CA ASN A 143 1.04 38.77 -10.31
C ASN A 143 1.88 39.19 -9.11
N VAL A 144 3.21 39.15 -9.21
CA VAL A 144 4.12 39.62 -8.15
C VAL A 144 3.99 41.13 -7.94
N GLU A 145 4.04 41.91 -9.02
CA GLU A 145 3.92 43.37 -8.98
C GLU A 145 2.57 43.82 -8.42
N HIS A 146 1.48 43.18 -8.86
CA HIS A 146 0.12 43.52 -8.42
C HIS A 146 -0.10 43.31 -6.92
N ASN A 147 0.60 42.35 -6.31
CA ASN A 147 0.50 42.09 -4.87
C ASN A 147 1.58 42.83 -4.05
N GLY A 148 2.40 43.70 -4.68
CA GLY A 148 3.42 44.47 -3.98
C GLY A 148 4.56 43.63 -3.39
N LEU A 149 4.85 42.46 -3.97
CA LEU A 149 5.83 41.50 -3.44
C LEU A 149 7.16 41.49 -4.21
N SER A 150 7.42 42.50 -5.05
CA SER A 150 8.62 42.58 -5.89
C SER A 150 9.94 42.61 -5.08
N ASP A 151 9.91 43.13 -3.85
CA ASP A 151 11.09 43.15 -2.96
C ASP A 151 11.45 41.75 -2.44
N LEU A 152 10.46 40.85 -2.37
CA LEU A 152 10.63 39.48 -1.91
C LEU A 152 10.71 38.48 -3.06
N ILE A 153 10.20 38.78 -4.25
CA ILE A 153 10.11 37.81 -5.35
C ILE A 153 10.72 38.39 -6.63
N LYS A 154 11.85 37.81 -7.05
CA LYS A 154 12.51 38.12 -8.32
C LYS A 154 12.14 37.07 -9.36
N VAL A 155 11.31 37.44 -10.33
CA VAL A 155 10.93 36.55 -11.45
C VAL A 155 11.95 36.69 -12.59
N VAL A 156 12.57 35.58 -13.00
CA VAL A 156 13.63 35.56 -14.01
C VAL A 156 13.28 34.62 -15.15
N LYS A 157 13.42 35.12 -16.38
CA LYS A 157 13.29 34.34 -17.60
C LYS A 157 14.57 33.53 -17.82
N VAL A 158 14.47 32.22 -17.98
CA VAL A 158 15.62 31.32 -18.20
C VAL A 158 15.48 30.51 -19.49
N PRO A 159 16.59 30.11 -20.14
CA PRO A 159 16.55 29.24 -21.32
C PRO A 159 16.20 27.80 -20.92
N GLN A 160 15.52 27.08 -21.81
CA GLN A 160 15.00 25.73 -21.57
C GLN A 160 16.07 24.66 -21.23
N LYS A 161 17.34 24.92 -21.54
CA LYS A 161 18.45 23.98 -21.37
C LYS A 161 19.04 23.94 -19.96
N THR A 162 18.74 24.90 -19.08
CA THR A 162 19.38 24.98 -17.76
C THR A 162 18.32 25.18 -16.67
N LEU A 163 18.48 24.49 -15.54
CA LEU A 163 17.47 24.48 -14.47
C LEU A 163 17.88 25.34 -13.29
N LEU A 164 19.13 25.19 -12.81
CA LEU A 164 19.62 25.94 -11.65
C LEU A 164 20.88 26.78 -11.93
N MET A 165 21.69 26.38 -12.92
CA MET A 165 22.99 27.00 -13.18
C MET A 165 22.89 28.44 -13.67
N ASP A 166 22.02 28.73 -14.64
CA ASP A 166 21.88 30.09 -15.17
C ASP A 166 21.20 31.03 -14.17
N ALA A 167 20.26 30.50 -13.37
CA ALA A 167 19.56 31.27 -12.34
C ALA A 167 20.52 31.81 -11.27
N LEU A 168 21.63 31.11 -11.03
CA LEU A 168 22.63 31.42 -10.00
C LEU A 168 23.89 32.13 -10.54
N LYS A 169 23.93 32.49 -11.83
CA LYS A 169 25.08 33.19 -12.44
C LYS A 169 25.26 34.60 -11.86
N GLU A 170 24.17 35.34 -11.71
CA GLU A 170 24.20 36.72 -11.21
C GLU A 170 24.27 36.83 -9.68
N GLU A 171 23.83 35.78 -8.96
CA GLU A 171 23.72 35.76 -7.50
C GLU A 171 24.85 34.94 -6.84
N SER A 172 26.05 35.01 -7.40
CA SER A 172 27.08 34.00 -7.17
C SER A 172 27.65 33.91 -5.74
N ALA A 173 27.48 34.96 -4.93
CA ALA A 173 27.95 34.99 -3.55
C ALA A 173 26.91 34.50 -2.53
N LEU A 174 25.66 34.23 -2.95
CA LEU A 174 24.56 33.94 -2.03
C LEU A 174 24.33 32.44 -1.84
N VAL A 175 24.03 32.06 -0.59
CA VAL A 175 23.57 30.73 -0.22
C VAL A 175 22.04 30.77 -0.09
N PHE A 176 21.37 29.87 -0.78
CA PHE A 176 19.92 29.70 -0.72
C PHE A 176 19.56 28.60 0.30
N ASP A 177 18.47 28.78 1.04
CA ASP A 177 18.00 27.80 2.02
C ASP A 177 17.38 26.58 1.33
N PHE A 178 16.63 26.78 0.25
CA PHE A 178 15.98 25.68 -0.47
C PHE A 178 15.76 25.97 -1.96
N CYS A 179 15.58 24.92 -2.76
CA CYS A 179 14.81 25.00 -4.01
C CYS A 179 13.60 24.08 -3.97
N MET A 180 12.57 24.47 -4.72
CA MET A 180 11.37 23.69 -4.95
C MET A 180 11.02 23.70 -6.44
N CYS A 181 10.40 22.62 -6.89
CA CYS A 181 10.02 22.45 -8.28
C CYS A 181 8.77 21.56 -8.40
N ASN A 182 7.89 21.90 -9.33
CA ASN A 182 6.86 21.00 -9.84
C ASN A 182 7.23 20.56 -11.27
N PRO A 183 7.92 19.41 -11.45
CA PRO A 183 8.49 19.03 -12.73
C PRO A 183 7.40 18.61 -13.73
N PRO A 184 7.66 18.72 -15.04
CA PRO A 184 6.73 18.23 -16.06
C PRO A 184 6.56 16.70 -15.98
N PHE A 185 5.33 16.24 -15.74
CA PHE A 185 5.07 14.84 -15.37
C PHE A 185 5.25 13.83 -16.51
N PHE A 186 4.96 14.22 -17.75
CA PHE A 186 4.76 13.28 -18.87
C PHE A 186 5.94 13.27 -19.85
N ALA A 187 6.32 12.09 -20.33
CA ALA A 187 7.38 11.96 -21.34
C ALA A 187 6.88 12.22 -22.78
N ASN A 188 5.57 12.08 -23.01
CA ASN A 188 4.98 12.15 -24.35
C ASN A 188 3.46 12.43 -24.26
N GLN A 189 2.85 12.71 -25.42
CA GLN A 189 1.42 13.03 -25.53
C GLN A 189 0.49 11.88 -25.11
N LEU A 190 0.90 10.62 -25.28
CA LEU A 190 0.10 9.45 -24.86
C LEU A 190 -0.04 9.38 -23.34
N GLU A 191 1.05 9.65 -22.61
CA GLU A 191 1.02 9.75 -21.16
C GLU A 191 0.19 10.95 -20.69
N ALA A 192 0.32 12.11 -21.35
CA ALA A 192 -0.43 13.32 -21.01
C ALA A 192 -1.96 13.13 -21.19
N LYS A 193 -2.38 12.34 -22.18
CA LYS A 193 -3.79 11.96 -22.40
C LYS A 193 -4.32 10.93 -21.38
N GLY A 194 -3.46 10.32 -20.56
CA GLY A 194 -3.87 9.38 -19.51
C GLY A 194 -4.43 8.04 -20.01
N VAL A 195 -4.20 7.68 -21.28
CA VAL A 195 -4.80 6.50 -21.94
C VAL A 195 -4.07 5.19 -21.65
N ASN A 196 -2.90 5.24 -20.99
CA ASN A 196 -2.09 4.07 -20.61
C ASN A 196 -2.71 3.33 -19.41
N SER A 197 -3.88 2.73 -19.58
CA SER A 197 -4.60 1.96 -18.56
C SER A 197 -4.80 0.51 -18.99
N ARG A 198 -4.50 -0.44 -18.10
CA ARG A 198 -4.76 -1.88 -18.32
C ARG A 198 -6.25 -2.22 -18.49
N ASN A 199 -7.12 -1.33 -18.02
CA ASN A 199 -8.57 -1.42 -18.18
C ASN A 199 -9.04 -0.22 -19.01
N SER A 200 -9.59 -0.49 -20.20
CA SER A 200 -10.17 0.52 -21.09
C SER A 200 -11.40 1.21 -20.51
N ARG A 201 -12.01 0.65 -19.46
CA ARG A 201 -13.14 1.23 -18.71
C ARG A 201 -12.72 1.98 -17.44
N ARG A 202 -11.44 2.35 -17.30
CA ARG A 202 -10.99 3.18 -16.18
C ARG A 202 -11.74 4.52 -16.23
N ALA A 203 -12.35 4.91 -15.11
CA ALA A 203 -13.03 6.19 -15.01
C ALA A 203 -12.05 7.35 -15.32
N PRO A 204 -12.47 8.35 -16.12
CA PRO A 204 -11.64 9.51 -16.40
C PRO A 204 -11.40 10.33 -15.12
N PRO A 205 -10.33 11.14 -15.07
CA PRO A 205 -10.09 12.02 -13.93
C PRO A 205 -11.26 12.99 -13.74
N SER A 206 -11.50 13.38 -12.49
CA SER A 206 -12.48 14.40 -12.15
C SER A 206 -12.00 15.82 -12.43
N SER A 207 -10.71 15.99 -12.74
CA SER A 207 -10.06 17.28 -13.03
C SER A 207 -9.64 17.37 -14.49
N VAL A 208 -9.56 18.60 -15.01
CA VAL A 208 -8.95 18.93 -16.30
C VAL A 208 -7.44 19.21 -16.13
N ASN A 209 -6.65 18.94 -17.16
CA ASN A 209 -5.26 19.39 -17.25
C ASN A 209 -5.17 20.50 -18.31
N THR A 210 -4.85 21.71 -17.88
CA THR A 210 -4.73 22.90 -18.73
C THR A 210 -3.29 23.33 -18.98
N GLY A 211 -2.31 22.58 -18.44
CA GLY A 211 -0.91 23.00 -18.50
C GLY A 211 -0.36 23.07 -19.92
N GLY A 212 0.45 24.10 -20.17
CA GLY A 212 1.19 24.25 -21.42
C GLY A 212 2.20 23.12 -21.61
N VAL A 213 2.66 22.92 -22.84
CA VAL A 213 3.56 21.78 -23.20
C VAL A 213 4.77 21.70 -22.27
N THR A 214 5.40 22.83 -21.97
CA THR A 214 6.58 22.93 -21.09
C THR A 214 6.28 22.70 -19.61
N GLU A 215 5.03 22.88 -19.16
CA GLU A 215 4.62 22.65 -17.77
C GLU A 215 4.27 21.17 -17.51
N ILE A 216 3.82 20.44 -18.53
CA ILE A 216 3.31 19.07 -18.38
C ILE A 216 4.20 18.01 -19.02
N MET A 217 5.02 18.37 -20.00
CA MET A 217 5.89 17.45 -20.74
C MET A 217 7.36 17.85 -20.71
N ALA A 218 8.22 16.84 -20.54
CA ALA A 218 9.67 16.96 -20.69
C ALA A 218 10.23 15.69 -21.33
N GLU A 219 11.38 15.80 -21.99
CA GLU A 219 12.09 14.62 -22.49
C GLU A 219 12.42 13.66 -21.33
N GLY A 220 11.96 12.42 -21.46
CA GLY A 220 12.04 11.38 -20.41
C GLY A 220 11.08 11.56 -19.23
N GLY A 221 10.17 12.55 -19.29
CA GLY A 221 9.19 12.88 -18.25
C GLY A 221 9.82 13.35 -16.95
N GLU A 222 9.05 13.31 -15.85
CA GLU A 222 9.54 13.77 -14.54
C GLU A 222 10.77 13.00 -14.04
N LEU A 223 10.97 11.75 -14.48
CA LEU A 223 12.11 10.95 -14.05
C LEU A 223 13.42 11.56 -14.54
N GLU A 224 13.56 11.78 -15.85
CA GLU A 224 14.80 12.34 -16.41
C GLU A 224 14.91 13.84 -16.08
N PHE A 225 13.79 14.55 -15.95
CA PHE A 225 13.80 15.94 -15.50
C PHE A 225 14.40 16.08 -14.10
N VAL A 226 13.95 15.26 -13.14
CA VAL A 226 14.48 15.34 -11.77
C VAL A 226 15.91 14.80 -11.70
N LYS A 227 16.31 13.83 -12.53
CA LYS A 227 17.73 13.44 -12.64
C LYS A 227 18.64 14.60 -13.06
N ARG A 228 18.19 15.46 -13.97
CA ARG A 228 18.95 16.69 -14.31
C ARG A 228 19.10 17.62 -13.12
N ILE A 229 18.04 17.81 -12.31
CA ILE A 229 18.13 18.58 -11.06
C ILE A 229 19.12 17.93 -10.08
N ILE A 230 19.13 16.61 -9.99
CA ILE A 230 20.11 15.87 -9.16
C ILE A 230 21.53 16.14 -9.67
N HIS A 231 21.77 16.10 -10.98
CA HIS A 231 23.10 16.38 -11.54
C HIS A 231 23.52 17.84 -11.33
N ASP A 232 22.61 18.80 -11.50
CA ASP A 232 22.86 20.22 -11.18
C ASP A 232 23.21 20.40 -9.70
N SER A 233 22.54 19.69 -8.80
CA SER A 233 22.80 19.76 -7.36
C SER A 233 24.20 19.27 -6.97
N LEU A 234 24.77 18.31 -7.71
CA LEU A 234 26.14 17.82 -7.47
C LEU A 234 27.20 18.86 -7.79
N GLN A 235 26.91 19.77 -8.71
CA GLN A 235 27.78 20.87 -9.08
C GLN A 235 27.59 22.06 -8.13
N LEU A 236 26.36 22.35 -7.71
CA LEU A 236 26.03 23.48 -6.81
C LEU A 236 26.35 23.19 -5.34
N LYS A 237 26.31 21.93 -4.90
CA LYS A 237 26.63 21.49 -3.53
C LYS A 237 26.06 22.44 -2.48
N GLY A 238 26.92 23.03 -1.65
CA GLY A 238 26.57 23.90 -0.51
C GLY A 238 25.98 25.27 -0.86
N ARG A 239 25.78 25.59 -2.15
CA ARG A 239 25.08 26.83 -2.55
C ARG A 239 23.59 26.79 -2.21
N LEU A 240 23.00 25.60 -2.14
CA LEU A 240 21.66 25.38 -1.63
C LEU A 240 21.72 24.39 -0.47
N ARG A 241 21.04 24.68 0.64
CA ARG A 241 20.98 23.78 1.80
C ARG A 241 20.08 22.58 1.52
N TRP A 242 18.92 22.83 0.89
CA TRP A 242 17.93 21.82 0.53
C TRP A 242 17.54 21.90 -0.94
N TYR A 243 17.45 20.76 -1.60
CA TYR A 243 16.85 20.64 -2.94
C TYR A 243 15.58 19.83 -2.84
N SER A 244 14.48 20.28 -3.46
CA SER A 244 13.23 19.55 -3.43
C SER A 244 12.48 19.55 -4.76
N CYS A 245 11.81 18.43 -5.07
CA CYS A 245 10.97 18.28 -6.25
C CYS A 245 9.68 17.51 -5.93
N MET A 246 8.53 18.03 -6.36
CA MET A 246 7.28 17.28 -6.38
C MET A 246 7.36 16.18 -7.47
N LEU A 247 6.69 15.06 -7.27
CA LEU A 247 6.62 13.94 -8.20
C LEU A 247 5.15 13.57 -8.40
N GLY A 248 4.66 13.70 -9.62
CA GLY A 248 3.28 13.36 -9.98
C GLY A 248 3.05 11.84 -10.06
N LYS A 249 4.10 11.03 -10.25
CA LYS A 249 3.99 9.57 -10.36
C LYS A 249 4.76 8.86 -9.22
N LYS A 250 4.05 8.01 -8.48
CA LYS A 250 4.64 7.14 -7.44
C LYS A 250 5.81 6.29 -7.95
N CYS A 251 5.76 5.84 -9.21
CA CYS A 251 6.79 4.99 -9.79
C CYS A 251 8.13 5.70 -10.00
N SER A 252 8.16 7.03 -10.02
CA SER A 252 9.40 7.81 -10.20
C SER A 252 10.24 7.89 -8.92
N LEU A 253 9.60 7.75 -7.74
CA LEU A 253 10.26 7.94 -6.44
C LEU A 253 11.40 6.94 -6.19
N ALA A 254 11.19 5.65 -6.47
CA ALA A 254 12.20 4.64 -6.21
C ALA A 254 13.43 4.76 -7.13
N PRO A 255 13.27 4.92 -8.46
CA PRO A 255 14.40 5.19 -9.35
C PRO A 255 15.19 6.47 -8.99
N LEU A 256 14.51 7.54 -8.61
CA LEU A 256 15.18 8.80 -8.22
C LEU A 256 15.94 8.68 -6.90
N LYS A 257 15.40 7.96 -5.91
CA LYS A 257 16.14 7.62 -4.68
C LYS A 257 17.38 6.78 -4.97
N GLU A 258 17.29 5.85 -5.92
CA GLU A 258 18.43 5.04 -6.33
C GLU A 258 19.48 5.88 -7.08
N GLU A 259 19.07 6.81 -7.94
CA GLU A 259 20.00 7.74 -8.57
C GLU A 259 20.76 8.56 -7.52
N LEU A 260 20.07 9.11 -6.52
CA LEU A 260 20.72 9.83 -5.43
C LEU A 260 21.75 9.00 -4.67
N ARG A 261 21.39 7.75 -4.38
CA ARG A 261 22.28 6.80 -3.72
C ARG A 261 23.53 6.54 -4.57
N LYS A 262 23.38 6.39 -5.89
CA LYS A 262 24.51 6.20 -6.82
C LYS A 262 25.43 7.42 -6.86
N GLN A 263 24.86 8.62 -6.78
CA GLN A 263 25.61 9.88 -6.83
C GLN A 263 26.21 10.27 -5.46
N GLY A 264 26.16 9.38 -4.45
CA GLY A 264 26.79 9.60 -3.15
C GLY A 264 26.05 10.57 -2.23
N TRP A 265 24.80 10.96 -2.54
CA TRP A 265 24.01 11.77 -1.61
C TRP A 265 23.65 10.97 -0.36
N PRO A 266 23.79 11.56 0.85
CA PRO A 266 23.31 10.93 2.06
C PRO A 266 21.82 10.65 1.89
N SER A 267 21.44 9.45 2.29
CA SER A 267 20.06 8.99 2.23
C SER A 267 19.09 10.02 2.84
N PRO A 268 18.07 10.52 2.12
CA PRO A 268 17.22 11.59 2.61
C PRO A 268 16.54 11.17 3.91
N LYS A 269 16.89 11.77 5.05
CA LYS A 269 16.39 11.38 6.38
C LYS A 269 14.85 11.29 6.32
N PRO A 270 14.23 10.15 6.69
CA PRO A 270 12.80 10.14 6.90
C PRO A 270 12.56 10.87 8.21
N ASP A 271 11.91 12.03 8.17
CA ASP A 271 11.50 12.70 9.39
C ASP A 271 10.42 11.84 10.07
N PRO A 272 10.67 11.30 11.29
CA PRO A 272 9.70 10.50 12.03
C PRO A 272 8.45 11.29 12.46
N SER A 273 8.46 12.63 12.35
CA SER A 273 7.29 13.48 12.58
C SER A 273 6.27 13.46 11.42
N ILE A 274 6.66 12.94 10.25
CA ILE A 274 5.83 12.91 9.04
C ILE A 274 5.21 11.52 8.89
N PRO A 275 3.89 11.36 9.10
CA PRO A 275 3.25 10.05 9.01
C PRO A 275 3.34 9.49 7.58
N GLU A 276 3.83 8.26 7.43
CA GLU A 276 3.73 7.51 6.17
C GLU A 276 2.25 7.37 5.79
N SER A 277 1.78 8.20 4.85
CA SER A 277 0.38 8.19 4.40
C SER A 277 0.01 6.86 3.76
N PRO A 278 -0.93 6.09 4.33
CA PRO A 278 -1.46 4.88 3.70
C PRO A 278 -2.59 5.29 2.74
N ALA A 279 -2.34 5.32 1.43
CA ALA A 279 -3.39 5.62 0.47
C ALA A 279 -3.34 4.75 -0.81
N PRO A 280 -4.53 4.41 -1.38
CA PRO A 280 -4.69 3.70 -2.64
C PRO A 280 -4.40 4.58 -3.87
N LEU A 281 -4.26 3.91 -5.03
CA LEU A 281 -3.56 4.30 -6.27
C LEU A 281 -4.10 5.45 -7.14
N SER A 282 -4.82 6.45 -6.63
CA SER A 282 -5.31 7.56 -7.49
C SER A 282 -4.97 8.94 -6.92
N CYS A 283 -3.90 9.55 -7.46
CA CYS A 283 -3.40 10.91 -7.21
C CYS A 283 -2.62 11.14 -5.88
N LEU A 284 -1.52 10.40 -5.68
CA LEU A 284 -0.51 10.74 -4.67
C LEU A 284 0.67 11.43 -5.35
N CYS A 285 0.87 12.72 -5.05
CA CYS A 285 2.12 13.42 -5.34
C CYS A 285 3.12 13.14 -4.21
N PHE A 286 4.36 12.80 -4.56
CA PHE A 286 5.45 12.60 -3.60
C PHE A 286 6.38 13.79 -3.66
N VAL A 287 7.16 14.04 -2.62
CA VAL A 287 8.22 15.05 -2.69
C VAL A 287 9.56 14.38 -2.40
N LEU A 288 10.55 14.65 -3.25
CA LEU A 288 11.93 14.17 -3.14
C LEU A 288 12.80 15.28 -2.55
N VAL A 289 13.64 14.97 -1.55
CA VAL A 289 14.55 15.93 -0.90
C VAL A 289 16.00 15.52 -1.06
N LEU A 290 16.88 16.49 -1.28
CA LEU A 290 18.33 16.38 -1.14
C LEU A 290 18.76 17.37 -0.06
N GLY A 291 19.40 16.90 1.02
CA GLY A 291 19.96 17.77 2.05
C GLY A 291 21.48 17.76 1.99
N VAL A 292 22.10 18.95 2.00
CA VAL A 292 23.54 19.09 2.23
C VAL A 292 23.73 19.18 3.75
N GLY A 293 23.97 18.04 4.41
CA GLY A 293 24.14 17.96 5.85
C GLY A 293 25.11 16.86 6.26
N GLU A 294 25.90 17.15 7.29
CA GLU A 294 26.89 16.28 7.93
C GLU A 294 26.41 14.83 8.11
N LEU A 295 27.34 13.89 7.93
CA LEU A 295 27.22 12.43 7.85
C LEU A 295 26.18 11.81 8.83
N GLY A 296 24.90 11.86 8.46
CA GLY A 296 23.84 11.05 9.05
C GLY A 296 23.76 9.70 8.35
N GLY A 297 24.54 8.72 8.80
CA GLY A 297 24.63 7.39 8.17
C GLY A 297 23.27 6.67 8.13
N ARG A 298 22.77 6.34 6.93
CA ARG A 298 21.76 5.26 6.79
C ARG A 298 22.47 3.94 6.56
N LEU A 299 22.04 2.93 7.28
CA LEU A 299 22.47 1.55 7.09
C LEU A 299 21.71 0.89 5.93
N ASN A 300 22.44 0.26 5.02
CA ASN A 300 21.87 -0.59 3.98
C ASN A 300 21.56 -1.98 4.56
N PHE A 301 20.31 -2.25 4.93
CA PHE A 301 19.91 -3.54 5.51
C PHE A 301 19.99 -4.76 4.55
N LYS A 302 20.37 -4.54 3.29
CA LYS A 302 20.72 -5.63 2.35
C LYS A 302 22.20 -5.98 2.36
N ASP A 303 23.03 -5.14 2.97
CA ASP A 303 24.44 -5.40 3.16
C ASP A 303 24.63 -6.16 4.49
N PRO A 304 25.07 -7.43 4.44
CA PRO A 304 25.38 -8.22 5.63
C PRO A 304 26.28 -7.50 6.63
N GLU A 305 27.28 -6.74 6.15
CA GLU A 305 28.23 -6.07 7.02
C GLU A 305 27.56 -4.94 7.81
N ALA A 306 26.72 -4.16 7.14
CA ALA A 306 25.92 -3.11 7.79
C ALA A 306 24.98 -3.69 8.85
N VAL A 307 24.29 -4.81 8.56
CA VAL A 307 23.38 -5.45 9.52
C VAL A 307 24.15 -6.05 10.70
N ARG A 308 25.32 -6.66 10.46
CA ARG A 308 26.21 -7.17 11.50
C ARG A 308 26.70 -6.03 12.38
N ALA A 309 27.23 -4.96 11.78
CA ALA A 309 27.73 -3.80 12.49
C ALA A 309 26.64 -3.18 13.39
N LEU A 310 25.44 -2.96 12.84
CA LEU A 310 24.31 -2.47 13.63
C LEU A 310 23.98 -3.39 14.81
N THR A 311 23.94 -4.70 14.58
CA THR A 311 23.61 -5.69 15.62
C THR A 311 24.65 -5.67 16.73
N CYS A 312 25.94 -5.72 16.39
CA CYS A 312 27.04 -5.66 17.35
C CYS A 312 27.04 -4.32 18.11
N THR A 313 26.80 -3.19 17.43
CA THR A 313 26.74 -1.88 18.08
C THR A 313 25.57 -1.77 19.06
N LEU A 314 24.37 -2.22 18.68
CA LEU A 314 23.21 -2.20 19.57
C LEU A 314 23.43 -3.08 20.81
N LEU A 315 24.00 -4.28 20.64
CA LEU A 315 24.27 -5.17 21.77
C LEU A 315 25.32 -4.58 22.73
N LYS A 316 26.34 -3.93 22.18
CA LYS A 316 27.39 -3.30 22.98
C LYS A 316 26.85 -2.08 23.74
N GLU A 317 26.12 -1.21 23.06
CA GLU A 317 25.63 0.05 23.63
C GLU A 317 24.49 -0.18 24.62
N ASP A 318 23.48 -0.97 24.25
CA ASP A 318 22.25 -1.10 25.03
C ASP A 318 22.33 -2.19 26.11
N PHE A 319 23.22 -3.19 25.93
CA PHE A 319 23.32 -4.36 26.82
C PHE A 319 24.73 -4.63 27.37
N GLY A 320 25.74 -3.84 26.97
CA GLY A 320 27.14 -4.09 27.35
C GLY A 320 27.72 -5.38 26.77
N LEU A 321 27.08 -5.98 25.76
CA LEU A 321 27.46 -7.27 25.18
C LEU A 321 28.33 -7.07 23.93
N SER A 322 29.58 -7.53 24.00
CA SER A 322 30.51 -7.51 22.88
C SER A 322 30.51 -8.86 22.17
N ILE A 323 30.10 -8.92 20.91
CA ILE A 323 30.02 -10.19 20.17
C ILE A 323 30.66 -10.12 18.79
N GLU A 324 31.14 -11.27 18.33
CA GLU A 324 31.65 -11.50 16.99
C GLU A 324 30.75 -12.51 16.25
N ILE A 325 30.38 -12.19 15.01
CA ILE A 325 29.52 -13.06 14.19
C ILE A 325 30.12 -13.17 12.77
N PRO A 326 30.25 -14.38 12.21
CA PRO A 326 30.68 -14.57 10.82
C PRO A 326 29.57 -14.12 9.84
N LEU A 327 29.95 -13.61 8.67
CA LEU A 327 28.99 -13.15 7.66
C LEU A 327 28.30 -14.33 6.95
N GLU A 328 28.86 -15.53 7.07
CA GLU A 328 28.39 -16.79 6.49
C GLU A 328 27.30 -17.47 7.34
N ARG A 329 26.87 -16.83 8.44
CA ARG A 329 25.82 -17.31 9.33
C ARG A 329 24.76 -16.24 9.56
N LEU A 330 23.64 -16.64 10.17
CA LEU A 330 22.49 -15.78 10.36
C LEU A 330 22.86 -14.61 11.30
N ILE A 331 22.76 -13.39 10.80
CA ILE A 331 22.90 -12.19 11.62
C ILE A 331 21.54 -11.91 12.29
N PRO A 332 21.43 -12.00 13.63
CA PRO A 332 20.16 -11.80 14.31
C PRO A 332 19.82 -10.31 14.40
N THR A 333 18.53 -9.96 14.27
CA THR A 333 18.06 -8.59 14.51
C THR A 333 17.56 -8.44 15.94
N VAL A 334 18.25 -7.64 16.76
CA VAL A 334 18.02 -7.50 18.21
C VAL A 334 16.53 -7.28 18.57
N PRO A 335 15.78 -6.35 17.94
CA PRO A 335 14.39 -6.10 18.34
C PRO A 335 13.46 -7.31 18.20
N LEU A 336 13.69 -8.16 17.18
CA LEU A 336 12.89 -9.36 17.00
C LEU A 336 13.22 -10.40 18.09
N ARG A 337 14.48 -10.49 18.52
CA ARG A 337 14.91 -11.44 19.56
C ARG A 337 14.40 -11.03 20.93
N LEU A 338 14.41 -9.73 21.23
CA LEU A 338 13.85 -9.17 22.46
C LEU A 338 12.35 -9.48 22.61
N ASN A 339 11.53 -9.35 21.55
CA ASN A 339 10.10 -9.72 21.65
C ASN A 339 9.89 -11.16 22.11
N TYR A 340 10.79 -12.06 21.70
CA TYR A 340 10.67 -13.45 22.09
C TYR A 340 11.11 -13.66 23.55
N ILE A 341 12.21 -13.03 23.98
CA ILE A 341 12.63 -13.04 25.39
C ILE A 341 11.51 -12.52 26.30
N HIS A 342 10.91 -11.37 25.99
CA HIS A 342 9.80 -10.82 26.77
C HIS A 342 8.55 -11.71 26.77
N TRP A 343 8.25 -12.37 25.65
CA TRP A 343 7.14 -13.32 25.66
C TRP A 343 7.43 -14.57 26.49
N VAL A 344 8.70 -14.99 26.58
CA VAL A 344 9.11 -16.07 27.50
C VAL A 344 9.00 -15.60 28.95
N GLU A 345 9.34 -14.35 29.28
CA GLU A 345 9.09 -13.75 30.62
C GLU A 345 7.61 -13.85 30.99
N ASP A 346 6.70 -13.50 30.07
CA ASP A 346 5.26 -13.63 30.26
C ASP A 346 4.80 -15.09 30.49
N LEU A 347 5.41 -16.04 29.78
CA LEU A 347 5.07 -17.47 29.88
C LEU A 347 5.49 -18.07 31.23
N ILE A 348 6.71 -17.79 31.67
CA ILE A 348 7.26 -18.37 32.91
C ILE A 348 6.81 -17.61 34.17
N GLY A 349 6.28 -16.40 33.99
CA GLY A 349 5.82 -15.52 35.05
C GLY A 349 6.95 -14.86 35.84
N ALA A 350 6.61 -13.90 36.70
CA ALA A 350 7.57 -13.23 37.56
C ALA A 350 8.35 -14.26 38.41
N ALA A 351 9.66 -14.06 38.55
CA ALA A 351 10.45 -14.82 39.50
C ALA A 351 9.96 -14.49 40.91
N GLY A 352 9.43 -15.48 41.63
CA GLY A 352 9.33 -15.37 43.09
C GLY A 352 10.73 -15.34 43.70
N ASP A 353 10.84 -14.92 44.96
CA ASP A 353 12.12 -14.78 45.64
C ASP A 353 12.93 -16.10 45.62
N ALA A 354 14.12 -16.03 45.02
CA ALA A 354 15.25 -16.95 45.21
C ALA A 354 15.49 -18.16 44.26
N LYS A 355 14.92 -18.27 43.04
CA LYS A 355 15.37 -19.32 42.09
C LYS A 355 15.73 -18.83 40.69
N THR A 356 16.99 -19.02 40.31
CA THR A 356 17.50 -18.85 38.93
C THR A 356 16.70 -19.69 37.95
N ARG A 357 16.10 -19.03 36.95
CA ARG A 357 15.36 -19.69 35.85
C ARG A 357 16.32 -20.40 34.92
N ARG A 358 15.92 -21.57 34.41
CA ARG A 358 16.73 -22.40 33.50
C ARG A 358 16.02 -22.57 32.16
N GLY A 359 16.68 -22.15 31.09
CA GLY A 359 16.20 -22.25 29.71
C GLY A 359 17.06 -23.20 28.87
N ILE A 360 16.47 -23.69 27.78
CA ILE A 360 17.19 -24.36 26.69
C ILE A 360 16.99 -23.54 25.42
N ASP A 361 18.08 -23.19 24.73
CA ASP A 361 18.02 -22.60 23.38
C ASP A 361 18.44 -23.65 22.35
N ILE A 362 17.51 -24.03 21.47
CA ILE A 362 17.73 -25.06 20.45
C ILE A 362 18.18 -24.41 19.15
N GLY A 363 19.45 -24.63 18.78
CA GLY A 363 20.06 -24.02 17.61
C GLY A 363 20.42 -22.56 17.88
N THR A 364 21.32 -22.33 18.83
CA THR A 364 21.62 -20.98 19.35
C THR A 364 22.31 -20.06 18.33
N GLY A 365 22.88 -20.66 17.27
CA GLY A 365 23.57 -19.95 16.19
C GLY A 365 24.86 -19.26 16.66
N ALA A 366 25.63 -18.71 15.72
CA ALA A 366 26.93 -18.12 16.02
C ALA A 366 26.89 -16.98 17.07
N SER A 367 25.77 -16.25 17.11
CA SER A 367 25.60 -15.12 18.04
C SER A 367 25.33 -15.51 19.49
N CYS A 368 24.79 -16.71 19.76
CA CYS A 368 24.26 -17.08 21.08
C CYS A 368 23.26 -16.04 21.66
N ILE A 369 22.48 -15.38 20.80
CA ILE A 369 21.79 -14.12 21.17
C ILE A 369 20.70 -14.30 22.23
N TYR A 370 19.92 -15.39 22.22
CA TYR A 370 18.89 -15.58 23.24
C TYR A 370 19.50 -15.86 24.63
N PRO A 371 20.49 -16.77 24.76
CA PRO A 371 21.20 -16.95 26.01
C PRO A 371 21.85 -15.67 26.54
N LEU A 372 22.56 -14.93 25.69
CA LEU A 372 23.22 -13.69 26.10
C LEU A 372 22.22 -12.65 26.60
N LEU A 373 21.13 -12.39 25.86
CA LEU A 373 20.10 -11.44 26.28
C LEU A 373 19.41 -11.89 27.57
N GLY A 374 18.98 -13.14 27.66
CA GLY A 374 18.28 -13.65 28.84
C GLY A 374 19.16 -13.71 30.10
N ALA A 375 20.44 -14.06 29.95
CA ALA A 375 21.40 -14.04 31.06
C ALA A 375 21.68 -12.60 31.53
N THR A 376 21.93 -11.68 30.60
CA THR A 376 22.22 -10.26 30.95
C THR A 376 21.02 -9.54 31.54
N MET A 377 19.83 -9.72 30.97
CA MET A 377 18.64 -8.98 31.40
C MET A 377 18.00 -9.59 32.66
N ASN A 378 17.98 -10.92 32.75
CA ASN A 378 17.16 -11.63 33.73
C ASN A 378 17.93 -12.61 34.61
N GLY A 379 19.26 -12.72 34.45
CA GLY A 379 20.09 -13.66 35.20
C GLY A 379 19.76 -15.12 34.94
N TRP A 380 19.19 -15.44 33.77
CA TRP A 380 18.77 -16.81 33.44
C TRP A 380 19.96 -17.71 33.11
N PHE A 381 19.87 -18.96 33.56
CA PHE A 381 20.75 -20.02 33.10
C PHE A 381 20.26 -20.59 31.77
N PHE A 382 21.16 -20.88 30.85
CA PHE A 382 20.89 -21.46 29.55
C PHE A 382 21.75 -22.68 29.25
N LEU A 383 21.11 -23.75 28.79
CA LEU A 383 21.74 -24.78 27.99
C LEU A 383 21.53 -24.44 26.50
N ALA A 384 22.58 -23.99 25.83
CA ALA A 384 22.52 -23.52 24.44
C ALA A 384 23.08 -24.59 23.50
N THR A 385 22.24 -25.20 22.67
CA THR A 385 22.65 -26.31 21.80
C THR A 385 22.94 -25.83 20.38
N GLU A 386 23.93 -26.43 19.72
CA GLU A 386 24.23 -26.14 18.32
C GLU A 386 24.78 -27.36 17.57
N VAL A 387 24.43 -27.48 16.28
CA VAL A 387 24.84 -28.58 15.40
C VAL A 387 25.96 -28.19 14.44
N ASP A 388 26.04 -26.91 14.07
CA ASP A 388 27.04 -26.37 13.15
C ASP A 388 28.31 -25.96 13.88
N ASP A 389 29.46 -26.43 13.39
CA ASP A 389 30.77 -26.22 13.99
C ASP A 389 31.14 -24.74 14.10
N ILE A 390 30.83 -23.95 13.07
CA ILE A 390 31.13 -22.52 13.06
C ILE A 390 30.25 -21.82 14.09
N CYS A 391 28.94 -22.09 14.09
CA CYS A 391 28.03 -21.53 15.09
C CYS A 391 28.42 -21.90 16.52
N PHE A 392 28.76 -23.17 16.79
CA PHE A 392 29.19 -23.63 18.11
C PHE A 392 30.44 -22.88 18.60
N ASN A 393 31.47 -22.78 17.75
CA ASN A 393 32.73 -22.12 18.12
C ASN A 393 32.53 -20.62 18.41
N PHE A 394 31.77 -19.91 17.57
CA PHE A 394 31.47 -18.49 17.80
C PHE A 394 30.58 -18.27 19.02
N ALA A 395 29.56 -19.11 19.22
CA ALA A 395 28.67 -19.03 20.39
C ALA A 395 29.47 -19.20 21.69
N LYS A 396 30.33 -20.22 21.76
CA LYS A 396 31.21 -20.47 22.92
C LYS A 396 32.15 -19.28 23.18
N LYS A 397 32.82 -18.78 22.13
CA LYS A 397 33.69 -17.60 22.22
C LYS A 397 32.95 -16.36 22.72
N ASN A 398 31.75 -16.10 22.19
CA ASN A 398 30.94 -14.94 22.59
C ASN A 398 30.49 -15.03 24.05
N VAL A 399 30.15 -16.21 24.54
CA VAL A 399 29.81 -16.42 25.96
C VAL A 399 31.02 -16.17 26.87
N GLU A 400 32.16 -16.76 26.54
CA GLU A 400 33.41 -16.60 27.32
C GLU A 400 33.87 -15.13 27.35
N HIS A 401 33.82 -14.44 26.20
CA HIS A 401 34.23 -13.05 26.10
C HIS A 401 33.40 -12.09 26.96
N ASN A 402 32.12 -12.39 27.17
CA ASN A 402 31.24 -11.58 28.01
C ASN A 402 31.21 -12.05 29.48
N GLY A 403 32.03 -13.03 29.87
CA GLY A 403 32.09 -13.53 31.26
C GLY A 403 30.80 -14.23 31.72
N LEU A 404 30.02 -14.79 30.79
CA LEU A 404 28.71 -15.39 31.09
C LEU A 404 28.72 -16.92 31.13
N SER A 405 29.90 -17.55 31.18
CA SER A 405 30.06 -19.01 31.18
C SER A 405 29.38 -19.71 32.36
N ASP A 406 29.21 -19.03 33.50
CA ASP A 406 28.50 -19.57 34.67
C ASP A 406 26.98 -19.67 34.45
N LEU A 407 26.44 -18.82 33.56
CA LEU A 407 25.02 -18.80 33.22
C LEU A 407 24.73 -19.51 31.90
N ILE A 408 25.69 -19.61 30.97
CA ILE A 408 25.43 -20.14 29.62
C ILE A 408 26.39 -21.29 29.32
N LYS A 409 25.82 -22.51 29.21
CA LYS A 409 26.53 -23.71 28.79
C LYS A 409 26.26 -24.00 27.32
N VAL A 410 27.22 -23.71 26.45
CA VAL A 410 27.13 -24.01 25.01
C VAL A 410 27.57 -25.45 24.75
N VAL A 411 26.70 -26.24 24.12
CA VAL A 411 26.96 -27.67 23.83
C VAL A 411 26.77 -27.99 22.36
N LYS A 412 27.72 -28.76 21.80
CA LYS A 412 27.63 -29.27 20.45
C LYS A 412 26.82 -30.57 20.44
N VAL A 413 25.79 -30.65 19.60
CA VAL A 413 24.90 -31.81 19.54
C VAL A 413 24.85 -32.42 18.13
N PRO A 414 24.61 -33.74 17.98
CA PRO A 414 24.40 -34.36 16.67
C PRO A 414 23.14 -33.83 15.98
N GLN A 415 23.16 -33.72 14.63
CA GLN A 415 22.03 -33.23 13.83
C GLN A 415 20.70 -33.99 14.03
N LYS A 416 20.77 -35.26 14.45
CA LYS A 416 19.58 -36.10 14.66
C LYS A 416 18.85 -35.81 15.97
N THR A 417 19.44 -34.99 16.84
CA THR A 417 19.01 -34.84 18.22
C THR A 417 18.58 -33.40 18.49
N LEU A 418 17.46 -33.21 19.19
CA LEU A 418 16.97 -31.88 19.56
C LEU A 418 17.06 -31.68 21.08
N LEU A 419 16.12 -32.24 21.85
CA LEU A 419 16.06 -32.03 23.30
C LEU A 419 16.50 -33.25 24.10
N MET A 420 16.20 -34.45 23.61
CA MET A 420 16.41 -35.69 24.37
C MET A 420 17.88 -35.94 24.73
N ASP A 421 18.78 -35.75 23.77
CA ASP A 421 20.20 -36.01 23.98
C ASP A 421 20.90 -34.89 24.74
N ALA A 422 20.45 -33.65 24.56
CA ALA A 422 20.94 -32.50 25.33
C ALA A 422 20.67 -32.66 26.84
N LEU A 423 19.63 -33.43 27.20
CA LEU A 423 19.17 -33.62 28.57
C LEU A 423 19.55 -35.00 29.18
N LYS A 424 20.40 -35.78 28.52
CA LYS A 424 20.85 -37.10 29.00
C LYS A 424 21.66 -37.01 30.29
N GLU A 425 22.55 -36.03 30.40
CA GLU A 425 23.43 -35.85 31.56
C GLU A 425 22.76 -35.08 32.72
N GLU A 426 21.67 -34.35 32.44
CA GLU A 426 20.97 -33.49 33.42
C GLU A 426 19.60 -34.08 33.83
N SER A 427 19.54 -35.41 33.99
CA SER A 427 18.29 -36.19 34.21
C SER A 427 17.43 -35.72 35.39
N ALA A 428 18.03 -35.10 36.41
CA ALA A 428 17.34 -34.66 37.63
C ALA A 428 16.81 -33.21 37.58
N LEU A 429 17.19 -32.41 36.58
CA LEU A 429 16.83 -30.99 36.52
C LEU A 429 15.56 -30.76 35.69
N VAL A 430 14.66 -29.92 36.22
CA VAL A 430 13.49 -29.39 35.51
C VAL A 430 13.84 -28.00 34.97
N PHE A 431 13.67 -27.80 33.68
CA PHE A 431 13.86 -26.50 33.02
C PHE A 431 12.55 -25.71 33.01
N ASP A 432 12.65 -24.39 33.14
CA ASP A 432 11.48 -23.50 33.08
C ASP A 432 10.97 -23.37 31.64
N PHE A 433 11.86 -23.34 30.64
CA PHE A 433 11.45 -23.23 29.25
C PHE A 433 12.46 -23.83 28.25
N CYS A 434 12.00 -24.15 27.04
CA CYS A 434 12.85 -24.14 25.85
C CYS A 434 12.36 -23.10 24.84
N MET A 435 13.29 -22.51 24.11
CA MET A 435 13.04 -21.63 22.98
C MET A 435 13.84 -22.07 21.76
N CYS A 436 13.34 -21.70 20.59
CA CYS A 436 13.94 -22.11 19.33
C CYS A 436 13.56 -21.14 18.21
N ASN A 437 14.53 -20.81 17.37
CA ASN A 437 14.32 -20.20 16.06
C ASN A 437 14.62 -21.25 14.96
N PRO A 438 13.61 -21.97 14.46
CA PRO A 438 13.83 -23.13 13.62
C PRO A 438 14.25 -22.74 12.20
N PRO A 439 14.97 -23.62 11.49
CA PRO A 439 15.22 -23.44 10.06
C PRO A 439 13.92 -23.36 9.27
N PHE A 440 13.75 -22.27 8.51
CA PHE A 440 12.44 -21.92 7.95
C PHE A 440 12.06 -22.70 6.68
N PHE A 441 13.01 -23.11 5.86
CA PHE A 441 12.77 -23.53 4.48
C PHE A 441 12.90 -25.04 4.29
N ALA A 442 11.98 -25.64 3.54
CA ALA A 442 12.05 -27.05 3.18
C ALA A 442 13.09 -27.34 2.07
N ASN A 443 13.38 -26.34 1.24
CA ASN A 443 14.26 -26.47 0.08
C ASN A 443 14.80 -25.10 -0.37
N GLN A 444 15.76 -25.15 -1.30
CA GLN A 444 16.45 -23.96 -1.82
C GLN A 444 15.54 -23.01 -2.61
N LEU A 445 14.47 -23.52 -3.24
CA LEU A 445 13.49 -22.69 -3.96
C LEU A 445 12.70 -21.82 -2.98
N GLU A 446 12.30 -22.39 -1.85
CA GLU A 446 11.62 -21.67 -0.79
C GLU A 446 12.53 -20.61 -0.15
N ALA A 447 13.80 -20.95 0.08
CA ALA A 447 14.81 -20.02 0.60
C ALA A 447 15.07 -18.82 -0.34
N LYS A 448 14.99 -19.03 -1.66
CA LYS A 448 15.08 -17.96 -2.67
C LYS A 448 13.81 -17.09 -2.76
N GLY A 449 12.71 -17.47 -2.11
CA GLY A 449 11.47 -16.67 -2.07
C GLY A 449 10.72 -16.57 -3.41
N VAL A 450 11.00 -17.45 -4.36
CA VAL A 450 10.45 -17.40 -5.73
C VAL A 450 9.01 -17.94 -5.83
N ASN A 451 8.49 -18.56 -4.77
CA ASN A 451 7.13 -19.11 -4.68
C ASN A 451 6.06 -18.02 -4.49
N SER A 452 6.08 -16.99 -5.33
CA SER A 452 5.11 -15.90 -5.32
C SER A 452 4.10 -16.05 -6.46
N ARG A 453 2.79 -15.95 -6.14
CA ARG A 453 1.71 -15.91 -7.15
C ARG A 453 1.85 -14.75 -8.15
N ASN A 454 2.64 -13.74 -7.81
CA ASN A 454 2.97 -12.60 -8.67
C ASN A 454 4.49 -12.52 -8.84
N SER A 455 4.96 -12.67 -10.08
CA SER A 455 6.38 -12.54 -10.44
C SER A 455 6.96 -11.14 -10.20
N ARG A 456 6.10 -10.12 -10.00
CA ARG A 456 6.48 -8.74 -9.66
C ARG A 456 6.45 -8.42 -8.17
N ARG A 457 6.44 -9.44 -7.30
CA ARG A 457 6.54 -9.23 -5.85
C ARG A 457 7.90 -8.60 -5.52
N ALA A 458 7.89 -7.49 -4.77
CA ALA A 458 9.12 -6.84 -4.36
C ALA A 458 9.97 -7.79 -3.49
N PRO A 459 11.31 -7.82 -3.70
CA PRO A 459 12.20 -8.64 -2.87
C PRO A 459 12.21 -8.14 -1.42
N PRO A 460 12.60 -9.00 -0.46
CA PRO A 460 12.75 -8.58 0.93
C PRO A 460 13.74 -7.43 1.07
N SER A 461 13.51 -6.56 2.07
CA SER A 461 14.39 -5.43 2.39
C SER A 461 15.62 -5.83 3.20
N SER A 462 15.66 -7.07 3.70
CA SER A 462 16.78 -7.67 4.45
C SER A 462 17.44 -8.77 3.62
N VAL A 463 18.74 -8.96 3.83
CA VAL A 463 19.50 -10.11 3.33
C VAL A 463 19.31 -11.32 4.24
N ASN A 464 19.33 -12.54 3.68
CA ASN A 464 19.41 -13.78 4.44
C ASN A 464 20.83 -14.32 4.30
N THR A 465 21.59 -14.34 5.40
CA THR A 465 22.98 -14.82 5.47
C THR A 465 23.10 -16.18 6.16
N GLY A 466 21.98 -16.78 6.58
CA GLY A 466 22.01 -18.00 7.37
C GLY A 466 22.63 -19.17 6.63
N GLY A 467 23.42 -19.96 7.36
CA GLY A 467 23.99 -21.22 6.86
C GLY A 467 22.89 -22.23 6.52
N VAL A 468 23.20 -23.26 5.72
CA VAL A 468 22.20 -24.23 5.23
C VAL A 468 21.39 -24.84 6.37
N THR A 469 22.04 -25.21 7.47
CA THR A 469 21.39 -25.80 8.67
C THR A 469 20.55 -24.80 9.47
N GLU A 470 20.83 -23.49 9.38
CA GLU A 470 20.08 -22.43 10.07
C GLU A 470 18.84 -21.98 9.28
N ILE A 471 18.82 -22.21 7.96
CA ILE A 471 17.72 -21.75 7.09
C ILE A 471 16.90 -22.89 6.52
N MET A 472 17.44 -24.11 6.43
CA MET A 472 16.78 -25.25 5.80
C MET A 472 16.74 -26.48 6.70
N ALA A 473 15.61 -27.18 6.65
CA ALA A 473 15.43 -28.51 7.22
C ALA A 473 14.53 -29.35 6.32
N GLU A 474 14.66 -30.67 6.39
CA GLU A 474 13.75 -31.58 5.71
C GLU A 474 12.30 -31.32 6.15
N GLY A 475 11.40 -31.06 5.19
CA GLY A 475 10.02 -30.66 5.47
C GLY A 475 9.83 -29.22 6.00
N GLY A 476 10.92 -28.45 6.12
CA GLY A 476 10.94 -27.05 6.54
C GLY A 476 10.55 -26.85 8.00
N GLU A 477 10.12 -25.63 8.34
CA GLU A 477 9.78 -25.27 9.74
C GLU A 477 8.69 -26.16 10.33
N LEU A 478 7.75 -26.66 9.51
CA LEU A 478 6.62 -27.45 9.98
C LEU A 478 7.08 -28.79 10.56
N GLU A 479 7.86 -29.56 9.81
CA GLU A 479 8.38 -30.85 10.26
C GLU A 479 9.43 -30.69 11.35
N PHE A 480 10.23 -29.61 11.30
CA PHE A 480 11.16 -29.30 12.39
C PHE A 480 10.43 -29.12 13.72
N VAL A 481 9.36 -28.31 13.76
CA VAL A 481 8.60 -28.07 14.99
C VAL A 481 7.84 -29.33 15.42
N LYS A 482 7.35 -30.15 14.49
CA LYS A 482 6.77 -31.46 14.84
C LYS A 482 7.75 -32.38 15.57
N ARG A 483 9.04 -32.33 15.24
CA ARG A 483 10.07 -33.07 16.00
C ARG A 483 10.21 -32.53 17.43
N ILE A 484 10.16 -31.21 17.63
CA ILE A 484 10.13 -30.62 18.99
C ILE A 484 8.88 -31.08 19.75
N ILE A 485 7.71 -31.10 19.09
CA ILE A 485 6.47 -31.60 19.68
C ILE A 485 6.64 -33.07 20.07
N HIS A 486 7.19 -33.91 19.20
CA HIS A 486 7.44 -35.31 19.48
C HIS A 486 8.38 -35.53 20.68
N ASP A 487 9.51 -34.79 20.75
CA ASP A 487 10.40 -34.81 21.90
C ASP A 487 9.67 -34.37 23.18
N SER A 488 8.82 -33.34 23.10
CA SER A 488 8.05 -32.84 24.23
C SER A 488 7.05 -33.87 24.78
N LEU A 489 6.51 -34.77 23.94
CA LEU A 489 5.61 -35.84 24.38
C LEU A 489 6.32 -36.89 25.23
N GLN A 490 7.63 -37.05 25.04
CA GLN A 490 8.46 -37.96 25.83
C GLN A 490 8.99 -37.26 27.09
N LEU A 491 9.41 -35.99 26.98
CA LEU A 491 9.95 -35.21 28.09
C LEU A 491 8.89 -34.70 29.06
N LYS A 492 7.68 -34.40 28.57
CA LYS A 492 6.53 -33.89 29.33
C LYS A 492 6.94 -32.84 30.37
N GLY A 493 6.85 -33.17 31.66
CA GLY A 493 7.12 -32.29 32.80
C GLY A 493 8.60 -31.97 33.03
N ARG A 494 9.54 -32.48 32.23
CA ARG A 494 10.95 -32.06 32.33
C ARG A 494 11.16 -30.59 31.95
N LEU A 495 10.24 -30.01 31.18
CA LEU A 495 10.21 -28.58 30.88
C LEU A 495 8.81 -28.03 31.23
N ARG A 496 8.77 -26.86 31.89
CA ARG A 496 7.48 -26.19 32.17
C ARG A 496 6.85 -25.63 30.89
N TRP A 497 7.64 -25.01 30.02
CA TRP A 497 7.18 -24.50 28.73
C TRP A 497 8.04 -24.95 27.56
N TYR A 498 7.40 -25.42 26.51
CA TYR A 498 8.03 -25.61 25.20
C TYR A 498 7.61 -24.46 24.30
N SER A 499 8.54 -23.81 23.60
CA SER A 499 8.22 -22.73 22.68
C SER A 499 9.06 -22.75 21.40
N CYS A 500 8.47 -22.31 20.30
CA CYS A 500 9.15 -22.18 19.02
C CYS A 500 8.64 -20.97 18.21
N MET A 501 9.56 -20.20 17.62
CA MET A 501 9.21 -19.11 16.70
C MET A 501 8.88 -19.68 15.31
N LEU A 502 7.89 -19.11 14.64
CA LEU A 502 7.43 -19.54 13.32
C LEU A 502 7.64 -18.41 12.29
N GLY A 503 8.26 -18.75 11.18
CA GLY A 503 8.54 -17.84 10.06
C GLY A 503 7.29 -17.58 9.22
N LYS A 504 6.39 -18.55 9.12
CA LYS A 504 5.21 -18.49 8.25
C LYS A 504 3.91 -18.65 9.03
N LYS A 505 2.95 -17.75 8.75
CA LYS A 505 1.60 -17.81 9.34
C LYS A 505 0.88 -19.14 9.08
N CYS A 506 1.12 -19.74 7.92
CA CYS A 506 0.48 -20.99 7.53
C CYS A 506 0.94 -22.21 8.35
N SER A 507 2.08 -22.12 9.04
CA SER A 507 2.58 -23.19 9.93
C SER A 507 1.78 -23.29 11.23
N LEU A 508 1.20 -22.17 11.68
CA LEU A 508 0.57 -22.10 13.00
C LEU A 508 -0.66 -23.01 13.12
N ALA A 509 -1.54 -23.02 12.12
CA ALA A 509 -2.75 -23.83 12.13
C ALA A 509 -2.48 -25.35 12.21
N PRO A 510 -1.65 -25.95 11.33
CA PRO A 510 -1.36 -27.39 11.41
C PRO A 510 -0.61 -27.79 12.69
N LEU A 511 0.27 -26.94 13.23
CA LEU A 511 0.98 -27.25 14.47
C LEU A 511 0.06 -27.22 15.71
N LYS A 512 -0.88 -26.26 15.76
CA LYS A 512 -1.91 -26.25 16.81
C LYS A 512 -2.80 -27.49 16.74
N GLU A 513 -3.14 -27.92 15.53
CA GLU A 513 -3.93 -29.12 15.32
C GLU A 513 -3.16 -30.39 15.73
N GLU A 514 -1.85 -30.44 15.48
CA GLU A 514 -1.00 -31.54 15.95
C GLU A 514 -0.98 -31.61 17.49
N LEU A 515 -0.71 -30.49 18.18
CA LEU A 515 -0.74 -30.43 19.65
C LEU A 515 -2.10 -30.87 20.21
N ARG A 516 -3.20 -30.47 19.56
CA ARG A 516 -4.56 -30.87 19.93
C ARG A 516 -4.77 -32.38 19.78
N LYS A 517 -4.31 -32.98 18.68
CA LYS A 517 -4.41 -34.43 18.44
C LYS A 517 -3.62 -35.24 19.46
N GLN A 518 -2.46 -34.74 19.87
CA GLN A 518 -1.60 -35.36 20.86
C GLN A 518 -2.06 -35.12 22.31
N GLY A 519 -3.18 -34.39 22.52
CA GLY A 519 -3.77 -34.17 23.84
C GLY A 519 -2.97 -33.24 24.75
N VAL A 520 -2.20 -32.30 24.18
CA VAL A 520 -1.42 -31.34 24.99
C VAL A 520 -2.37 -30.35 25.68
N PRO A 521 -2.32 -30.23 27.02
CA PRO A 521 -3.39 -29.56 27.78
C PRO A 521 -3.36 -28.04 27.67
N LYS A 522 -2.17 -27.42 27.56
CA LYS A 522 -2.02 -25.96 27.47
C LYS A 522 -1.32 -25.60 26.17
N VAL A 523 -1.96 -24.76 25.35
CA VAL A 523 -1.40 -24.26 24.09
C VAL A 523 -1.72 -22.78 23.95
N THR A 524 -0.71 -21.96 23.68
CA THR A 524 -0.87 -20.53 23.36
C THR A 524 0.04 -20.12 22.20
N HIS A 525 -0.20 -18.92 21.66
CA HIS A 525 0.56 -18.38 20.55
C HIS A 525 0.54 -16.86 20.57
N THR A 526 1.53 -16.24 19.94
CA THR A 526 1.61 -14.78 19.79
C THR A 526 2.08 -14.35 18.41
N GLU A 527 2.06 -13.04 18.15
CA GLU A 527 2.55 -12.39 16.92
C GLU A 527 3.64 -11.36 17.30
N PHE A 528 4.83 -11.49 16.73
CA PHE A 528 5.91 -10.50 16.87
C PHE A 528 5.95 -9.59 15.64
N CYS A 529 5.84 -8.28 15.86
CA CYS A 529 5.74 -7.27 14.82
C CYS A 529 6.93 -6.31 14.89
N GLN A 530 7.85 -6.39 13.91
CA GLN A 530 9.01 -5.49 13.82
C GLN A 530 9.11 -4.92 12.41
N GLY A 531 8.69 -3.66 12.26
CA GLY A 531 8.56 -3.01 10.95
C GLY A 531 7.63 -3.79 10.02
N ARG A 532 8.15 -4.28 8.89
CA ARG A 532 7.40 -5.09 7.90
C ARG A 532 7.50 -6.59 8.14
N THR A 533 8.40 -7.03 9.02
CA THR A 533 8.64 -8.45 9.29
C THR A 533 7.74 -8.87 10.43
N MET A 534 6.79 -9.76 10.14
CA MET A 534 6.00 -10.42 11.17
C MET A 534 6.52 -11.85 11.39
N ARG A 535 6.53 -12.26 12.65
CA ARG A 535 6.75 -13.64 13.09
C ARG A 535 5.63 -14.06 14.01
N TRP A 536 5.47 -15.36 14.18
CA TRP A 536 4.57 -15.94 15.18
C TRP A 536 5.41 -16.72 16.17
N ALA A 537 4.88 -17.00 17.35
CA ALA A 537 5.46 -18.01 18.22
C ALA A 537 4.35 -18.88 18.78
N LEU A 538 4.68 -20.15 19.00
CA LEU A 538 3.79 -21.18 19.53
C LEU A 538 4.43 -21.71 20.81
N ALA A 539 3.66 -21.81 21.88
CA ALA A 539 4.11 -22.37 23.14
C ALA A 539 3.08 -23.35 23.70
N TRP A 540 3.56 -24.39 24.37
CA TRP A 540 2.73 -25.39 25.00
C TRP A 540 3.33 -25.94 26.29
N SER A 541 2.48 -26.50 27.14
CA SER A 541 2.86 -27.07 28.43
C SER A 541 2.02 -28.31 28.75
N PHE A 542 2.62 -29.21 29.52
CA PHE A 542 1.97 -30.37 30.13
C PHE A 542 1.60 -30.15 31.60
N TYR A 543 1.95 -28.98 32.15
CA TYR A 543 1.61 -28.60 33.51
C TYR A 543 0.22 -27.97 33.57
N ASP A 544 -0.52 -28.24 34.64
CA ASP A 544 -1.86 -27.68 34.85
C ASP A 544 -1.82 -26.32 35.56
N ASP A 545 -0.79 -26.09 36.38
CA ASP A 545 -0.57 -24.92 37.24
C ASP A 545 0.00 -23.69 36.51
N VAL A 546 0.35 -23.82 35.22
CA VAL A 546 0.87 -22.69 34.45
C VAL A 546 -0.26 -21.77 33.99
N ALA A 547 -0.08 -20.46 34.24
CA ALA A 547 -0.93 -19.44 33.65
C ALA A 547 -0.67 -19.36 32.14
N VAL A 548 -1.72 -19.35 31.33
CA VAL A 548 -1.60 -19.28 29.86
C VAL A 548 -1.79 -17.83 29.43
N PRO A 549 -0.74 -17.14 28.92
CA PRO A 549 -0.90 -15.80 28.36
C PRO A 549 -1.96 -15.80 27.27
N SER A 550 -2.86 -14.82 27.33
CA SER A 550 -3.90 -14.68 26.32
C SER A 550 -3.26 -14.42 24.95
N PRO A 551 -3.61 -15.20 23.90
CA PRO A 551 -3.12 -14.91 22.57
C PRO A 551 -3.61 -13.51 22.14
N PRO A 552 -2.94 -12.85 21.19
CA PRO A 552 -3.32 -11.53 20.71
C PRO A 552 -4.81 -11.50 20.44
N CYS A 553 -5.54 -10.66 21.20
CA CYS A 553 -6.96 -10.49 21.00
C CYS A 553 -7.15 -10.20 19.52
N LYS A 554 -8.03 -10.96 18.85
CA LYS A 554 -8.61 -10.48 17.60
C LYS A 554 -9.18 -9.14 18.00
N LYS A 555 -8.45 -8.05 17.73
CA LYS A 555 -9.04 -6.73 17.59
C LYS A 555 -10.06 -6.96 16.49
N ARG A 556 -11.28 -7.39 16.86
CA ARG A 556 -12.49 -6.97 16.19
C ARG A 556 -12.20 -5.50 16.05
N LYS A 557 -11.92 -5.06 14.82
CA LYS A 557 -11.99 -3.63 14.50
C LYS A 557 -13.22 -3.19 15.28
N LEU A 558 -13.06 -2.28 16.23
CA LEU A 558 -14.21 -1.64 16.86
C LEU A 558 -15.09 -1.31 15.67
N GLU A 559 -16.19 -2.04 15.48
CA GLU A 559 -17.06 -1.80 14.36
C GLU A 559 -17.57 -0.42 14.71
N LYS A 560 -17.05 0.60 14.01
CA LYS A 560 -17.59 1.94 14.10
C LYS A 560 -19.09 1.74 13.96
N ALA A 561 -19.86 2.10 14.99
CA ALA A 561 -21.29 1.99 14.98
C ALA A 561 -21.76 2.49 13.60
N ARG A 562 -22.23 1.57 12.76
CA ARG A 562 -22.64 1.94 11.41
C ARG A 562 -23.80 2.90 11.62
N LYS A 563 -23.65 4.14 11.15
CA LYS A 563 -24.75 5.10 11.21
C LYS A 563 -25.98 4.43 10.58
N PRO A 564 -27.18 4.59 11.17
CA PRO A 564 -28.41 4.05 10.60
C PRO A 564 -28.51 4.43 9.12
N LEU A 565 -29.03 3.50 8.30
CA LEU A 565 -29.29 3.79 6.89
C LEU A 565 -30.42 4.82 6.82
N SER A 566 -30.08 6.07 6.50
CA SER A 566 -31.07 7.14 6.29
C SER A 566 -31.46 7.22 4.82
N PHE A 567 -32.75 7.10 4.53
CA PHE A 567 -33.30 7.32 3.19
C PHE A 567 -34.27 8.51 3.25
N SER A 568 -34.13 9.46 2.33
CA SER A 568 -35.11 10.54 2.17
C SER A 568 -36.11 10.15 1.09
N VAL A 569 -37.39 10.10 1.45
CA VAL A 569 -38.48 9.81 0.51
C VAL A 569 -39.02 11.14 -0.01
N LEU A 570 -38.99 11.32 -1.33
CA LEU A 570 -39.45 12.55 -1.97
C LEU A 570 -40.98 12.66 -1.90
N LYS A 571 -41.50 13.88 -1.71
CA LYS A 571 -42.95 14.16 -1.64
C LYS A 571 -43.76 13.60 -2.83
N PRO A 572 -43.28 13.61 -4.10
CA PRO A 572 -43.99 12.98 -5.22
C PRO A 572 -44.15 11.47 -5.07
N THR A 573 -43.18 10.77 -4.45
CA THR A 573 -43.26 9.33 -4.18
C THR A 573 -44.36 9.02 -3.17
N VAL A 574 -44.52 9.87 -2.14
CA VAL A 574 -45.62 9.73 -1.17
C VAL A 574 -46.97 9.91 -1.84
N LYS A 575 -47.10 10.85 -2.81
CA LYS A 575 -48.34 11.03 -3.58
C LYS A 575 -48.69 9.82 -4.45
N LEU A 576 -47.70 9.15 -5.03
CA LEU A 576 -47.88 7.92 -5.83
C LEU A 576 -48.31 6.71 -4.98
N LEU A 577 -47.98 6.71 -3.68
CA LEU A 577 -48.33 5.63 -2.76
C LEU A 577 -49.73 5.79 -2.13
N ARG A 578 -50.38 6.95 -2.31
CA ARG A 578 -51.76 7.17 -1.84
C ARG A 578 -52.75 6.48 -2.78
N ALA A 579 -53.61 5.62 -2.21
CA ALA A 579 -54.78 5.11 -2.91
C ALA A 579 -55.90 6.16 -2.91
N PRO A 580 -56.79 6.18 -3.91
CA PRO A 580 -57.81 7.23 -4.03
C PRO A 580 -58.98 7.15 -3.03
N GLU A 581 -59.09 6.13 -2.17
CA GLU A 581 -60.30 5.90 -1.35
C GLU A 581 -60.02 5.48 0.11
N SER A 582 -59.22 6.23 0.87
CA SER A 582 -59.10 6.03 2.33
C SER A 582 -58.76 7.32 3.07
N GLU A 583 -59.25 7.46 4.32
CA GLU A 583 -58.88 8.53 5.27
C GLU A 583 -57.37 8.80 5.28
N ASP A 584 -56.95 10.08 5.19
CA ASP A 584 -55.58 10.50 4.85
C ASP A 584 -54.55 10.02 5.90
N PRO A 585 -53.81 8.91 5.66
CA PRO A 585 -52.85 8.42 6.63
C PRO A 585 -51.62 9.32 6.60
N SER A 586 -50.91 9.42 7.73
CA SER A 586 -49.64 10.16 7.77
C SER A 586 -48.66 9.61 6.73
N ALA A 587 -47.76 10.45 6.22
CA ALA A 587 -46.76 10.01 5.24
C ALA A 587 -45.88 8.86 5.78
N ALA A 588 -45.64 8.84 7.09
CA ALA A 588 -44.92 7.77 7.77
C ALA A 588 -45.69 6.44 7.73
N GLU A 589 -47.01 6.47 7.92
CA GLU A 589 -47.88 5.29 7.90
C GLU A 589 -47.95 4.64 6.50
N LEU A 590 -48.05 5.47 5.46
CA LEU A 590 -48.03 5.03 4.06
C LEU A 590 -46.70 4.34 3.70
N ILE A 591 -45.57 4.93 4.10
CA ILE A 591 -44.24 4.38 3.85
C ILE A 591 -44.04 3.08 4.63
N THR A 592 -44.49 3.04 5.90
CA THR A 592 -44.38 1.85 6.76
C THR A 592 -45.16 0.68 6.17
N THR A 593 -46.39 0.91 5.72
CA THR A 593 -47.23 -0.12 5.07
C THR A 593 -46.58 -0.66 3.79
N TRP A 594 -45.97 0.22 2.99
CA TRP A 594 -45.23 -0.20 1.79
C TRP A 594 -44.00 -1.05 2.12
N LEU A 595 -43.25 -0.68 3.16
CA LEU A 595 -42.10 -1.45 3.65
C LEU A 595 -42.54 -2.82 4.21
N GLU A 596 -43.60 -2.87 5.00
CA GLU A 596 -44.17 -4.11 5.56
C GLU A 596 -44.55 -5.09 4.44
N LYS A 597 -45.19 -4.61 3.36
CA LYS A 597 -45.50 -5.42 2.18
C LYS A 597 -44.25 -6.00 1.52
N GLY A 598 -43.19 -5.20 1.35
CA GLY A 598 -41.92 -5.65 0.78
C GLY A 598 -41.20 -6.67 1.67
N LEU A 599 -41.20 -6.43 2.99
CA LEU A 599 -40.62 -7.32 3.99
C LEU A 599 -41.34 -8.67 4.03
N THR A 600 -42.67 -8.67 3.96
CA THR A 600 -43.49 -9.89 3.85
C THR A 600 -43.13 -10.70 2.60
N GLN A 601 -43.00 -10.04 1.43
CA GLN A 601 -42.55 -10.71 0.20
C GLN A 601 -41.16 -11.34 0.31
N LEU A 602 -40.29 -10.72 1.10
CA LEU A 602 -38.93 -11.21 1.37
C LEU A 602 -38.87 -12.26 2.49
N ARG A 603 -40.01 -12.66 3.06
CA ARG A 603 -40.11 -13.57 4.22
C ARG A 603 -39.36 -13.06 5.45
N VAL A 604 -39.39 -11.74 5.67
CA VAL A 604 -38.90 -11.12 6.92
C VAL A 604 -40.08 -10.99 7.86
N LEU A 605 -39.96 -11.54 9.06
CA LEU A 605 -40.94 -11.28 10.11
C LEU A 605 -40.76 -9.84 10.58
N HIS A 606 -41.85 -9.11 10.73
CA HIS A 606 -41.82 -7.73 11.22
C HIS A 606 -42.88 -7.52 12.30
N LYS A 607 -42.56 -6.69 13.29
CA LYS A 607 -43.48 -6.29 14.36
C LYS A 607 -43.32 -4.80 14.62
N ARG A 608 -44.44 -4.06 14.70
CA ARG A 608 -44.42 -2.66 15.15
C ARG A 608 -44.03 -2.57 16.62
N VAL A 609 -43.16 -1.63 16.95
CA VAL A 609 -42.65 -1.38 18.30
C VAL A 609 -43.14 -0.01 18.75
N PRO A 610 -43.54 0.17 20.02
CA PRO A 610 -43.87 1.49 20.55
C PRO A 610 -42.72 2.47 20.34
N GLY A 611 -43.01 3.64 19.79
CA GLY A 611 -42.08 4.76 19.58
C GLY A 611 -42.72 6.09 20.02
N GLU A 612 -41.98 7.19 19.92
CA GLU A 612 -42.50 8.54 20.17
C GLU A 612 -43.59 8.92 19.13
N GLU A 613 -44.49 9.87 19.45
CA GLU A 613 -45.67 10.19 18.61
C GLU A 613 -45.37 10.53 17.14
N ALA A 614 -44.12 10.90 16.80
CA ALA A 614 -43.67 11.25 15.46
C ALA A 614 -42.80 10.18 14.78
N GLU A 615 -42.60 9.01 15.40
CA GLU A 615 -41.70 7.95 14.90
C GLU A 615 -42.39 6.58 14.87
N LEU A 616 -42.39 5.93 13.69
CA LEU A 616 -42.84 4.55 13.53
C LEU A 616 -41.64 3.61 13.48
N SER A 617 -41.62 2.63 14.39
CA SER A 617 -40.52 1.68 14.54
C SER A 617 -40.96 0.25 14.24
N LEU A 618 -40.14 -0.48 13.48
CA LEU A 618 -40.34 -1.90 13.16
C LEU A 618 -39.19 -2.74 13.70
N PHE A 619 -39.49 -3.80 14.44
CA PHE A 619 -38.55 -4.86 14.75
C PHE A 619 -38.59 -5.93 13.67
N LEU A 620 -37.44 -6.23 13.08
CA LEU A 620 -37.32 -7.16 11.94
C LEU A 620 -36.57 -8.42 12.35
N THR A 621 -37.13 -9.59 12.05
CA THR A 621 -36.48 -10.90 12.23
C THR A 621 -36.40 -11.63 10.90
N ALA A 622 -35.16 -11.82 10.44
CA ALA A 622 -34.84 -12.60 9.25
C ALA A 622 -34.65 -14.08 9.63
N VAL A 623 -35.65 -14.91 9.35
CA VAL A 623 -35.62 -16.36 9.64
C VAL A 623 -34.98 -17.19 8.52
N GLU A 624 -35.01 -16.68 7.28
CA GLU A 624 -34.41 -17.35 6.12
C GLU A 624 -33.51 -16.40 5.33
N ASN A 625 -32.42 -16.91 4.73
CA ASN A 625 -31.57 -16.13 3.83
C ASN A 625 -32.19 -16.05 2.42
N SER A 626 -33.19 -15.18 2.26
CA SER A 626 -33.91 -14.98 1.01
C SER A 626 -33.20 -14.03 0.02
N TRP A 627 -32.22 -13.25 0.48
CA TRP A 627 -31.62 -12.10 -0.24
C TRP A 627 -30.27 -12.38 -0.92
N VAL A 628 -29.46 -13.29 -0.37
CA VAL A 628 -28.16 -13.60 -0.97
C VAL A 628 -28.40 -14.25 -2.34
N HIS A 629 -27.65 -13.82 -3.36
CA HIS A 629 -27.80 -14.22 -4.76
C HIS A 629 -29.12 -13.84 -5.47
N ILE A 630 -30.00 -12.97 -4.93
CA ILE A 630 -31.23 -12.53 -5.64
C ILE A 630 -30.93 -12.01 -7.06
N ARG A 631 -29.88 -11.19 -7.22
CA ARG A 631 -29.47 -10.67 -8.53
C ARG A 631 -28.95 -11.74 -9.47
N GLN A 632 -28.40 -12.84 -8.94
CA GLN A 632 -27.92 -13.96 -9.73
C GLN A 632 -29.10 -14.85 -10.13
N ARG A 633 -29.95 -15.23 -9.18
CA ARG A 633 -31.21 -15.95 -9.42
C ARG A 633 -32.14 -15.25 -10.42
N ARG A 634 -32.31 -13.91 -10.35
CA ARG A 634 -33.08 -13.14 -11.36
C ARG A 634 -32.45 -13.18 -12.75
N ARG A 635 -31.12 -13.21 -12.85
CA ARG A 635 -30.40 -13.32 -14.12
C ARG A 635 -30.50 -14.74 -14.68
N ASP A 636 -30.44 -15.75 -13.83
CA ASP A 636 -30.57 -17.16 -14.21
C ASP A 636 -32.01 -17.49 -14.64
N HIS A 637 -33.01 -16.96 -13.92
CA HIS A 637 -34.42 -17.07 -14.31
C HIS A 637 -34.72 -16.35 -15.64
N GLY A 638 -34.13 -15.17 -15.84
CA GLY A 638 -34.18 -14.47 -17.13
C GLY A 638 -33.37 -15.16 -18.25
N ARG A 639 -32.47 -16.10 -17.95
CA ARG A 639 -31.83 -16.96 -18.96
C ARG A 639 -32.72 -18.14 -19.30
N GLN A 640 -33.30 -18.80 -18.30
CA GLN A 640 -34.28 -19.88 -18.51
C GLN A 640 -35.50 -19.44 -19.34
N LEU A 641 -36.03 -18.24 -19.10
CA LEU A 641 -37.12 -17.66 -19.92
C LEU A 641 -36.72 -17.39 -21.38
N ARG A 642 -35.42 -17.24 -21.68
CA ARG A 642 -34.89 -17.08 -23.05
C ARG A 642 -34.56 -18.40 -23.74
N GLU A 643 -34.49 -19.49 -22.98
CA GLU A 643 -34.20 -20.85 -23.47
C GLU A 643 -35.47 -21.67 -23.74
N LEU A 644 -36.66 -21.11 -23.50
CA LEU A 644 -37.93 -21.73 -23.91
C LEU A 644 -38.09 -21.68 -25.44
N PRO A 645 -38.58 -22.74 -26.09
CA PRO A 645 -38.77 -22.77 -27.54
C PRO A 645 -39.76 -21.68 -27.98
N GLN A 646 -39.34 -20.83 -28.91
CA GLN A 646 -40.27 -19.90 -29.56
C GLN A 646 -41.18 -20.68 -30.51
N GLY A 647 -42.50 -20.48 -30.40
CA GLY A 647 -43.49 -21.04 -31.32
C GLY A 647 -43.27 -20.57 -32.77
N PRO A 648 -43.85 -21.27 -33.77
CA PRO A 648 -43.54 -21.02 -35.18
C PRO A 648 -44.01 -19.63 -35.63
N PRO A 649 -43.32 -18.99 -36.62
CA PRO A 649 -43.58 -17.61 -36.97
C PRO A 649 -44.92 -17.46 -37.71
N CYS A 650 -45.74 -16.48 -37.31
CA CYS A 650 -46.93 -16.11 -38.08
C CYS A 650 -46.50 -15.36 -39.36
N TRP A 651 -46.96 -15.87 -40.51
CA TRP A 651 -46.85 -15.22 -41.80
C TRP A 651 -47.84 -14.05 -41.83
N ARG A 652 -47.34 -12.81 -41.85
CA ARG A 652 -48.18 -11.63 -42.17
C ARG A 652 -48.17 -11.42 -43.68
N GLN A 653 -49.36 -11.56 -44.28
CA GLN A 653 -49.69 -11.22 -45.66
C GLN A 653 -49.27 -9.78 -45.98
N ARG A 654 -48.56 -9.58 -47.10
CA ARG A 654 -48.30 -8.26 -47.68
C ARG A 654 -49.50 -7.87 -48.54
N HIS A 655 -50.19 -6.81 -48.17
CA HIS A 655 -51.09 -6.10 -49.07
C HIS A 655 -50.28 -5.32 -50.11
N THR A 656 -50.66 -5.50 -51.37
CA THR A 656 -50.16 -4.84 -52.57
C THR A 656 -50.77 -3.45 -52.73
N ALA A 657 -49.97 -2.47 -53.16
CA ALA A 657 -50.45 -1.22 -53.75
C ALA A 657 -49.59 -0.87 -54.99
N PRO A 658 -50.15 -0.28 -56.05
CA PRO A 658 -49.59 -0.37 -57.40
C PRO A 658 -48.60 0.76 -57.74
N ARG A 659 -47.69 0.44 -58.66
CA ARG A 659 -46.67 1.32 -59.26
C ARG A 659 -47.29 2.37 -60.18
N ARG A 660 -46.73 3.59 -60.19
CA ARG A 660 -46.84 4.56 -61.30
C ARG A 660 -45.52 4.67 -62.05
N HIS A 661 -45.61 4.75 -63.38
CA HIS A 661 -44.51 4.75 -64.35
C HIS A 661 -44.05 6.17 -64.74
N ALA A 662 -42.72 6.31 -64.92
CA ALA A 662 -41.97 7.05 -65.98
C ALA A 662 -42.15 8.59 -66.11
N PRO A 663 -41.23 9.36 -66.76
CA PRO A 663 -40.24 8.94 -67.77
C PRO A 663 -38.81 9.55 -67.66
N ALA A 664 -37.95 9.05 -68.56
CA ALA A 664 -36.57 9.45 -68.81
C ALA A 664 -36.45 10.50 -69.94
N LEU A 665 -35.42 11.34 -69.92
CA LEU A 665 -34.95 12.15 -71.05
C LEU A 665 -33.41 12.31 -71.03
N ALA A 666 -32.83 12.40 -72.22
CA ALA A 666 -31.42 12.23 -72.59
C ALA A 666 -30.64 13.55 -72.80
N GLY A 667 -29.30 13.48 -72.89
CA GLY A 667 -28.46 14.51 -73.55
C GLY A 667 -27.02 14.70 -72.98
N ALA A 668 -25.99 14.49 -73.82
CA ALA A 668 -24.54 14.76 -73.61
C ALA A 668 -24.15 16.19 -74.11
N PRO A 669 -22.86 16.69 -74.18
CA PRO A 669 -21.52 16.11 -73.88
C PRO A 669 -20.53 17.02 -73.04
N GLY A 670 -19.27 16.55 -72.81
CA GLY A 670 -18.18 17.11 -71.94
C GLY A 670 -17.43 18.37 -72.47
N PRO A 671 -16.13 18.69 -72.09
CA PRO A 671 -15.00 17.89 -71.53
C PRO A 671 -14.32 18.54 -70.27
N GLY A 672 -13.25 18.07 -69.58
CA GLY A 672 -12.39 16.88 -69.59
C GLY A 672 -11.22 16.98 -68.56
N VAL A 673 -10.57 15.83 -68.26
CA VAL A 673 -9.12 15.63 -67.91
C VAL A 673 -8.69 16.05 -66.46
N LYS A 674 -7.96 15.31 -65.58
CA LYS A 674 -6.99 14.17 -65.56
C LYS A 674 -7.03 13.54 -64.13
N GLY A 675 -7.07 12.21 -63.92
CA GLY A 675 -5.93 11.29 -63.68
C GLY A 675 -5.57 11.17 -62.17
N HIS A 676 -5.35 10.05 -61.47
CA HIS A 676 -5.05 8.62 -61.71
C HIS A 676 -5.57 7.81 -60.48
N ARG A 677 -6.29 6.69 -60.64
CA ARG A 677 -5.83 5.26 -60.69
C ARG A 677 -4.93 4.77 -59.54
N TYR A 678 -5.05 3.54 -58.99
CA TYR A 678 -5.97 2.41 -59.14
C TYR A 678 -5.82 1.46 -57.92
N THR A 679 -6.94 0.83 -57.61
CA THR A 679 -7.25 -0.49 -57.01
C THR A 679 -6.20 -1.56 -56.69
N ARG A 680 -6.53 -2.28 -55.61
CA ARG A 680 -6.44 -3.74 -55.36
C ARG A 680 -6.27 -4.64 -56.61
N CYS A 681 -5.53 -5.74 -56.45
CA CYS A 681 -6.03 -7.08 -56.77
C CYS A 681 -5.16 -8.20 -56.18
N ALA A 682 -5.78 -9.37 -55.99
CA ALA A 682 -5.23 -10.59 -55.43
C ALA A 682 -4.79 -11.60 -56.52
N GLY A 683 -3.88 -12.51 -56.17
CA GLY A 683 -3.98 -13.92 -56.58
C GLY A 683 -2.77 -14.65 -57.18
N ARG A 684 -2.60 -15.91 -56.68
CA ARG A 684 -2.04 -17.16 -57.29
C ARG A 684 -0.51 -17.40 -57.13
N ARG A 685 -0.09 -18.48 -56.41
CA ARG A 685 0.31 -19.87 -56.83
C ARG A 685 1.58 -19.88 -57.73
N TRP A 686 2.63 -20.71 -57.59
CA TRP A 686 2.74 -22.16 -57.28
C TRP A 686 4.24 -22.59 -57.09
N ALA A 687 4.47 -23.77 -56.48
CA ALA A 687 5.64 -24.71 -56.53
C ALA A 687 7.04 -24.26 -56.00
N GLY A 688 7.95 -25.07 -55.41
CA GLY A 688 8.06 -26.51 -55.10
C GLY A 688 9.50 -26.86 -54.62
N ARG A 689 9.72 -28.12 -54.19
CA ARG A 689 10.96 -28.85 -53.73
C ARG A 689 11.29 -28.79 -52.23
N THR A 690 11.15 -29.85 -51.40
CA THR A 690 11.71 -31.24 -51.30
C THR A 690 13.04 -31.35 -50.54
N GLY A 691 13.04 -32.17 -49.47
CA GLY A 691 14.23 -32.73 -48.80
C GLY A 691 13.96 -33.25 -47.38
N GLY A 692 13.62 -34.54 -47.22
CA GLY A 692 13.64 -35.29 -45.94
C GLY A 692 15.08 -35.72 -45.57
N ARG A 693 15.40 -36.57 -44.59
CA ARG A 693 14.71 -37.48 -43.65
C ARG A 693 15.78 -37.89 -42.60
N GLY A 694 15.34 -38.42 -41.47
CA GLY A 694 16.17 -39.23 -40.55
C GLY A 694 15.32 -39.86 -39.46
N GLU A 695 14.83 -41.08 -39.70
CA GLU A 695 14.10 -41.95 -38.78
C GLU A 695 15.01 -43.05 -38.20
N GLY A 696 14.60 -43.62 -37.05
CA GLY A 696 14.96 -44.95 -36.55
C GLY A 696 14.86 -44.98 -35.02
N GLY A 697 14.16 -45.89 -34.32
CA GLY A 697 13.41 -47.08 -34.69
C GLY A 697 12.64 -47.59 -33.45
N ARG A 698 11.71 -48.51 -33.70
CA ARG A 698 10.69 -49.06 -32.78
C ARG A 698 11.25 -50.08 -31.78
N LEU A 699 10.54 -50.28 -30.66
CA LEU A 699 10.32 -51.59 -30.04
C LEU A 699 8.90 -51.62 -29.42
N CYS A 700 8.15 -52.67 -29.76
CA CYS A 700 6.80 -52.98 -29.30
C CYS A 700 6.84 -53.97 -28.11
N CYS A 701 5.85 -53.85 -27.21
CA CYS A 701 5.14 -54.88 -26.42
C CYS A 701 4.14 -54.08 -25.56
N GLY A 702 2.81 -54.19 -25.61
CA GLY A 702 1.95 -55.38 -25.57
C GLY A 702 1.30 -55.45 -24.18
N GLY A 703 0.01 -55.12 -24.03
CA GLY A 703 -0.69 -55.25 -22.74
C GLY A 703 -2.02 -54.49 -22.64
N THR A 704 -3.11 -55.19 -22.93
CA THR A 704 -4.52 -54.79 -22.86
C THR A 704 -5.06 -54.63 -21.43
N GLY A 705 -6.03 -53.72 -21.22
CA GLY A 705 -6.78 -53.66 -19.96
C GLY A 705 -7.78 -52.50 -19.86
N SER A 706 -8.91 -52.59 -20.57
CA SER A 706 -10.13 -51.81 -20.34
C SER A 706 -10.97 -52.45 -19.24
N TRP A 707 -11.62 -51.69 -18.34
CA TRP A 707 -12.89 -51.98 -17.61
C TRP A 707 -13.29 -50.71 -16.78
N PRO A 708 -14.56 -50.51 -16.38
CA PRO A 708 -15.34 -49.31 -16.69
C PRO A 708 -15.88 -48.53 -15.47
N ARG A 709 -16.53 -47.38 -15.76
CA ARG A 709 -17.28 -46.57 -14.79
C ARG A 709 -18.58 -47.25 -14.36
N PRO A 710 -19.00 -47.14 -13.08
CA PRO A 710 -20.31 -47.60 -12.64
C PRO A 710 -21.38 -46.51 -12.73
N THR A 711 -22.52 -46.88 -13.30
CA THR A 711 -23.84 -46.28 -13.08
C THR A 711 -24.42 -46.75 -11.74
N PRO A 712 -25.35 -45.98 -11.14
CA PRO A 712 -26.47 -46.60 -10.44
C PRO A 712 -27.82 -46.08 -10.93
N GLN A 713 -28.74 -47.04 -11.07
CA GLN A 713 -30.17 -46.87 -11.33
C GLN A 713 -30.96 -46.51 -10.06
N PRO A 714 -32.25 -46.12 -10.18
CA PRO A 714 -32.99 -45.39 -9.14
C PRO A 714 -33.86 -46.29 -8.26
N GLY A 715 -34.26 -45.75 -7.09
CA GLY A 715 -35.57 -46.04 -6.52
C GLY A 715 -35.64 -46.23 -4.99
N VAL A 716 -36.64 -45.55 -4.43
CA VAL A 716 -37.48 -45.92 -3.28
C VAL A 716 -37.18 -45.21 -1.93
N SER A 717 -38.03 -44.21 -1.64
CA SER A 717 -38.36 -43.70 -0.30
C SER A 717 -39.17 -44.75 0.50
N PRO A 718 -39.18 -44.69 1.84
CA PRO A 718 -40.39 -44.16 2.49
C PRO A 718 -40.17 -43.40 3.82
N ALA A 719 -41.14 -42.51 4.07
CA ALA A 719 -41.84 -42.19 5.32
C ALA A 719 -41.08 -41.72 6.60
N LEU A 720 -41.49 -40.52 7.03
CA LEU A 720 -41.44 -39.97 8.40
C LEU A 720 -42.37 -40.74 9.37
N PRO A 721 -42.12 -40.66 10.68
CA PRO A 721 -43.02 -39.86 11.57
C PRO A 721 -42.23 -39.22 12.76
N VAL A 722 -42.63 -38.19 13.52
CA VAL A 722 -43.78 -37.26 13.69
C VAL A 722 -43.18 -35.89 13.99
#